data_AF-A0AAJ6YSK6-F1
#
_entry.id   AF-A0AAJ6YSK6-F1
#
_cell.length_a   1.000
_cell.length_b   1.000
_cell.length_c   1.000
_cell.angle_alpha   90.00
_cell.angle_beta   90.00
_cell.angle_gamma   90.00
#
_symmetry.space_group_name_H-M   'P 1'
#
loop_
_entity.id
_entity.type
_entity.pdbx_description
1 polymer ?
#
loop_
_entity_poly.entity_id
_entity_poly.type
_entity_poly.pdbx_seq_one_letter_code
_entity_poly.pdbx_strand_id
1 'polypeptide(L)'
;MLSRATCVSLWFLFTLLILEGTTDNLHDTEMYCDDAYRSKYIVSTSLFSLSSDTNDTNNIQGKSMYISPYKMNDNNEQYSDSSNDSSGENSVEIADEDFKKPQMSVNKHSLSSQQVSSDEMLSNELKRVREGKPFSRDGCHVNKNLNENSSVQRDTWADKVVTDQRRHPLIVVVNTQINVSLSDDGHAETSVSKRRKREILDGGNACVHTRRIIGGVSVDNIEDVPYIVFVDTGCAGTIISNIWIVTAAHCIGLKPPKYVYGGSKKLFTGCKHKIEKIIIHPNYYAKTYKADITLLKLYQPFTFSPAIKPMSMESEMPKPGICGTISGWGSTKVGARMEYYLRTTMLPIIRKEKCMMFPDIDVDQFCAGFQDAHTDSCQGDSGGPFIVNNFLVGIVSFGYKCALREIPGVYTNVPFYRNLRVFIVNLKLVVSPCALIMTTLNLNKVKIIKRELHVPTLDEVKNVFIKALKANFEEVEVEVIDCPDLTEEPFTLAAPGLGGRLTIVDVGGPPYLLPLAQKDKIYDIQPLLKELKYGDRAFVAGAGAGPWPYLNSNCELMMNVMINSNKIKNATHIASVDKNNETCVLETLKGNETRFAVLANLFLCEGIPGKVLKVHVKKRIGKRDFINTMQQALTEHYTDKLVGLGGSFVIKEGKVKQHVMPDFSDKPLNNLQELNNWLHFYDMTAPLIAVGTFISAETDLDLRVQHFHSFSHHGEGGHYHIDTTPDTVEYLGYFNLGETLYKVDQPTVALQFGKD
;
A
#
# COMPACT_ATOMS: atom_id res chain seq x y z
N MET A 1 -17.24 -40.15 50.72
CA MET A 1 -16.74 -39.11 51.65
C MET A 1 -16.12 -38.01 50.78
N LEU A 2 -16.61 -36.77 50.83
CA LEU A 2 -16.19 -35.68 51.75
C LEU A 2 -14.68 -35.30 51.58
N SER A 3 -14.27 -34.03 51.47
CA SER A 3 -15.05 -32.76 51.49
C SER A 3 -14.23 -31.53 51.01
N ARG A 4 -14.85 -30.69 50.15
CA ARG A 4 -14.86 -29.19 50.05
C ARG A 4 -13.59 -28.31 50.28
N ALA A 5 -13.54 -27.24 49.45
CA ALA A 5 -13.21 -25.82 49.77
C ALA A 5 -11.74 -25.44 50.11
N THR A 6 -11.24 -24.19 49.94
CA THR A 6 -11.58 -22.92 49.23
C THR A 6 -10.26 -22.11 49.12
N CYS A 7 -9.84 -21.46 48.02
CA CYS A 7 -10.32 -20.22 47.35
C CYS A 7 -10.19 -18.90 48.17
N VAL A 8 -9.82 -17.78 47.49
CA VAL A 8 -9.80 -16.35 47.94
C VAL A 8 -8.58 -15.92 48.84
N SER A 9 -7.91 -14.74 48.71
CA SER A 9 -7.67 -13.80 47.59
C SER A 9 -6.57 -12.72 47.90
N LEU A 10 -5.99 -12.13 46.83
CA LEU A 10 -5.42 -10.77 46.59
C LEU A 10 -4.68 -9.89 47.66
N TRP A 11 -3.50 -9.39 47.22
CA TRP A 11 -2.96 -7.99 47.26
C TRP A 11 -2.56 -7.27 48.58
N PHE A 12 -1.36 -6.65 48.57
CA PHE A 12 -1.11 -5.24 48.96
C PHE A 12 0.17 -4.66 48.29
N LEU A 13 0.56 -3.41 48.58
CA LEU A 13 1.31 -2.47 47.71
C LEU A 13 2.82 -2.20 48.03
N PHE A 14 3.54 -1.66 47.03
CA PHE A 14 4.52 -0.52 47.00
C PHE A 14 5.14 -0.01 48.35
N THR A 15 6.39 0.48 48.48
CA THR A 15 7.49 0.90 47.54
C THR A 15 8.85 0.99 48.30
N LEU A 16 10.00 1.01 47.60
CA LEU A 16 11.13 1.92 47.93
C LEU A 16 12.05 2.14 46.70
N LEU A 17 12.96 3.13 46.73
CA LEU A 17 13.67 3.68 45.56
C LEU A 17 15.14 4.08 45.84
N ILE A 18 15.97 3.97 44.79
CA ILE A 18 17.18 4.78 44.44
C ILE A 18 18.40 4.79 45.40
N LEU A 19 19.56 4.39 44.86
CA LEU A 19 20.82 5.16 44.68
C LEU A 19 21.81 4.22 43.91
N GLU A 20 22.15 4.50 42.65
CA GLU A 20 23.40 5.14 42.16
C GLU A 20 24.69 4.30 42.34
N GLY A 21 25.57 4.11 41.33
CA GLY A 21 25.50 4.49 39.90
C GLY A 21 26.86 4.32 39.17
N THR A 22 26.82 4.19 37.81
CA THR A 22 27.95 4.25 36.83
C THR A 22 29.06 3.15 36.95
N THR A 23 29.91 2.80 35.96
CA THR A 23 30.24 3.30 34.60
C THR A 23 30.45 2.17 33.55
N ASP A 24 30.10 2.45 32.28
CA ASP A 24 30.78 2.11 31.00
C ASP A 24 31.33 0.72 30.57
N ASN A 25 30.62 0.15 29.56
CA ASN A 25 31.06 -0.07 28.15
C ASN A 25 32.17 -1.08 27.71
N LEU A 26 32.05 -1.43 26.40
CA LEU A 26 32.96 -2.23 25.52
C LEU A 26 32.96 -3.76 25.75
N HIS A 27 32.92 -4.64 24.72
CA HIS A 27 32.85 -4.48 23.25
C HIS A 27 31.75 -5.36 22.63
N ASP A 28 30.94 -4.81 21.73
CA ASP A 28 30.41 -5.55 20.54
C ASP A 28 30.02 -4.54 19.42
N THR A 29 30.90 -3.55 19.21
CA THR A 29 30.67 -2.38 18.33
C THR A 29 31.72 -2.29 17.23
N GLU A 30 31.49 -3.04 16.14
CA GLU A 30 32.00 -2.84 14.77
C GLU A 30 31.37 -3.96 13.92
N MET A 31 30.80 -3.75 12.75
CA MET A 31 31.00 -2.68 11.76
C MET A 31 29.63 -2.21 11.25
N TYR A 32 29.30 -0.94 11.47
CA TYR A 32 28.09 -0.28 10.97
C TYR A 32 28.48 0.70 9.86
N CYS A 33 27.63 0.84 8.82
CA CYS A 33 27.98 1.58 7.61
C CYS A 33 27.69 3.08 7.70
N ASP A 34 28.52 3.77 8.49
CA ASP A 34 28.86 5.21 8.40
C ASP A 34 30.37 5.33 8.73
N ASP A 35 31.15 6.27 8.19
CA ASP A 35 30.83 7.38 7.29
C ASP A 35 31.91 7.52 6.19
N ALA A 36 31.53 8.12 5.06
CA ALA A 36 32.29 8.42 3.86
C ALA A 36 32.80 7.23 3.01
N TYR A 37 32.35 7.24 1.75
CA TYR A 37 33.02 6.67 0.56
C TYR A 37 34.36 7.43 0.30
N ARG A 38 35.30 7.35 1.24
CA ARG A 38 36.42 8.29 1.34
C ARG A 38 37.57 7.94 0.39
N SER A 39 37.88 8.88 -0.52
CA SER A 39 39.10 8.96 -1.36
C SER A 39 39.36 7.82 -2.36
N LYS A 40 38.87 8.07 -3.58
CA LYS A 40 39.39 7.68 -4.90
C LYS A 40 40.92 7.46 -5.02
N TYR A 41 41.29 6.64 -6.01
CA TYR A 41 42.48 6.72 -6.89
C TYR A 41 43.81 7.25 -6.29
N ILE A 42 44.77 6.32 -6.12
CA ILE A 42 46.24 6.47 -6.29
C ILE A 42 46.89 7.78 -5.79
N VAL A 43 47.67 7.65 -4.70
CA VAL A 43 49.14 7.93 -4.70
C VAL A 43 49.77 7.18 -3.50
N SER A 44 51.06 6.87 -3.60
CA SER A 44 51.79 6.06 -2.63
C SER A 44 52.44 6.85 -1.48
N THR A 45 52.62 6.19 -0.34
CA THR A 45 53.94 6.13 0.35
C THR A 45 53.97 4.92 1.30
N SER A 46 55.11 4.63 1.91
CA SER A 46 55.47 3.30 2.44
C SER A 46 56.05 3.33 3.86
N LEU A 47 56.20 2.12 4.44
CA LEU A 47 56.80 1.82 5.76
C LEU A 47 55.88 2.22 6.95
N PHE A 48 55.87 1.53 8.09
CA PHE A 48 56.78 0.51 8.62
C PHE A 48 56.11 -0.83 8.94
N SER A 49 56.93 -1.88 9.00
CA SER A 49 56.63 -3.17 9.64
C SER A 49 57.15 -3.19 11.09
N LEU A 50 56.49 -3.96 11.97
CA LEU A 50 57.14 -4.63 13.10
C LEU A 50 56.28 -5.80 13.62
N SER A 51 56.92 -6.77 14.26
CA SER A 51 56.39 -8.12 14.50
C SER A 51 56.72 -8.65 15.89
N SER A 52 55.75 -9.31 16.53
CA SER A 52 55.92 -10.41 17.50
C SER A 52 54.51 -10.95 17.80
N ASP A 53 54.16 -12.24 17.68
CA ASP A 53 54.79 -13.52 18.08
C ASP A 53 54.69 -13.88 19.57
N THR A 54 54.50 -15.18 19.80
CA THR A 54 54.37 -15.90 21.09
C THR A 54 53.01 -15.72 21.82
N ASN A 55 52.47 -16.72 22.54
CA ASN A 55 52.99 -18.07 22.80
C ASN A 55 51.91 -19.17 22.91
N ASP A 56 52.38 -20.42 22.90
CA ASP A 56 51.61 -21.66 22.70
C ASP A 56 51.17 -22.39 23.99
N THR A 57 50.39 -23.46 23.81
CA THR A 57 50.02 -24.53 24.80
C THR A 57 48.96 -24.16 25.88
N ASN A 58 48.03 -25.04 26.30
CA ASN A 58 48.12 -26.50 26.46
C ASN A 58 46.88 -27.31 25.99
N ASN A 59 46.97 -28.65 26.11
CA ASN A 59 46.13 -29.67 25.44
C ASN A 59 45.64 -30.76 26.45
N ILE A 60 45.09 -31.89 25.96
CA ILE A 60 44.70 -33.15 26.67
C ILE A 60 43.28 -33.07 27.29
N GLN A 61 42.19 -33.59 26.67
CA GLN A 61 41.77 -34.99 26.40
C GLN A 61 41.20 -35.77 27.62
N GLY A 62 40.07 -36.51 27.46
CA GLY A 62 39.61 -37.36 28.59
C GLY A 62 38.36 -38.29 28.57
N LYS A 63 37.76 -38.73 27.45
CA LYS A 63 36.80 -39.91 27.38
C LYS A 63 35.50 -39.86 28.26
N SER A 64 34.60 -40.87 28.28
CA SER A 64 33.85 -41.63 27.23
C SER A 64 32.87 -42.64 27.90
N MET A 65 31.84 -43.14 27.18
CA MET A 65 30.89 -44.24 27.56
C MET A 65 29.92 -43.91 28.73
N TYR A 66 28.70 -44.47 28.89
CA TYR A 66 27.72 -45.27 28.11
C TYR A 66 26.31 -45.08 28.81
N ILE A 67 25.14 -45.68 28.52
CA ILE A 67 24.67 -46.82 27.68
C ILE A 67 23.18 -46.63 27.22
N SER A 68 22.57 -47.62 26.56
CA SER A 68 21.12 -47.82 26.25
C SER A 68 20.84 -49.36 26.25
N PRO A 69 19.63 -49.99 26.36
CA PRO A 69 18.36 -49.62 25.69
C PRO A 69 17.03 -50.09 26.42
N TYR A 70 16.01 -50.50 25.64
CA TYR A 70 14.63 -50.98 25.91
C TYR A 70 13.53 -49.90 25.97
N LYS A 71 12.49 -49.80 25.11
CA LYS A 71 11.89 -50.61 23.98
C LYS A 71 10.80 -51.64 24.35
N MET A 72 9.53 -51.26 24.15
CA MET A 72 8.43 -51.98 23.42
C MET A 72 7.13 -51.14 23.46
N ASN A 73 6.43 -50.90 22.33
CA ASN A 73 5.23 -51.60 21.80
C ASN A 73 3.95 -51.35 22.65
N ASP A 74 2.73 -51.23 22.11
CA ASP A 74 2.24 -51.30 20.72
C ASP A 74 0.82 -50.68 20.62
N ASN A 75 0.35 -50.43 19.38
CA ASN A 75 -1.06 -50.42 18.94
C ASN A 75 -2.05 -49.39 19.55
N ASN A 76 -3.23 -49.13 18.95
CA ASN A 76 -3.61 -49.01 17.52
C ASN A 76 -5.03 -48.40 17.47
N GLU A 77 -5.40 -47.69 16.39
CA GLU A 77 -6.80 -47.51 15.92
C GLU A 77 -7.86 -46.89 16.90
N GLN A 78 -9.08 -46.49 16.52
CA GLN A 78 -9.60 -45.75 15.34
C GLN A 78 -11.07 -45.35 15.63
N TYR A 79 -11.63 -44.35 14.92
CA TYR A 79 -13.06 -43.98 14.94
C TYR A 79 -13.62 -43.57 16.33
N SER A 80 -14.81 -42.98 16.48
CA SER A 80 -15.50 -41.92 15.71
C SER A 80 -16.74 -41.48 16.50
N ASP A 81 -17.30 -40.31 16.18
CA ASP A 81 -18.75 -40.01 16.26
C ASP A 81 -19.47 -40.12 17.64
N SER A 82 -20.58 -39.43 17.86
CA SER A 82 -21.11 -38.21 17.25
C SER A 82 -22.22 -37.63 18.14
N SER A 83 -22.59 -36.37 17.88
CA SER A 83 -23.97 -35.86 18.04
C SER A 83 -24.59 -35.70 19.45
N ASN A 84 -25.24 -34.54 19.62
CA ASN A 84 -26.58 -34.38 20.24
C ASN A 84 -26.72 -34.57 21.79
N ASP A 85 -27.68 -33.95 22.48
CA ASP A 85 -28.72 -33.01 21.99
C ASP A 85 -29.22 -31.97 23.04
N SER A 86 -29.92 -30.95 22.50
CA SER A 86 -31.13 -30.26 22.99
C SER A 86 -31.32 -29.78 24.44
N SER A 87 -31.89 -28.57 24.55
CA SER A 87 -32.75 -28.03 25.65
C SER A 87 -32.13 -27.94 27.06
N GLY A 88 -32.39 -26.94 27.90
CA GLY A 88 -33.57 -26.08 28.04
C GLY A 88 -34.07 -26.21 29.50
N GLU A 89 -34.90 -25.35 30.07
CA GLU A 89 -35.50 -24.08 29.63
C GLU A 89 -36.01 -23.36 30.91
N ASN A 90 -36.23 -22.03 30.89
CA ASN A 90 -37.04 -21.27 31.87
C ASN A 90 -36.53 -21.18 33.35
N SER A 91 -36.98 -20.23 34.19
CA SER A 91 -37.49 -18.84 34.00
C SER A 91 -37.63 -18.16 35.39
N VAL A 92 -38.45 -17.09 35.48
CA VAL A 92 -38.98 -16.41 36.68
C VAL A 92 -38.14 -15.23 37.25
N GLU A 93 -38.74 -14.05 37.15
CA GLU A 93 -38.38 -12.79 37.82
C GLU A 93 -39.13 -12.64 39.17
N ILE A 94 -38.81 -11.59 39.95
CA ILE A 94 -39.72 -10.58 40.56
C ILE A 94 -39.07 -9.93 41.80
N ALA A 95 -38.84 -8.61 41.70
CA ALA A 95 -39.08 -7.51 42.67
C ALA A 95 -38.68 -7.63 44.19
N ASP A 96 -38.57 -6.56 45.01
CA ASP A 96 -38.79 -5.11 44.79
C ASP A 96 -38.09 -4.21 45.86
N GLU A 97 -38.22 -2.89 45.68
CA GLU A 97 -38.20 -1.76 46.65
C GLU A 97 -36.90 -1.19 47.30
N ASP A 98 -36.98 0.14 47.52
CA ASP A 98 -36.03 1.15 48.03
C ASP A 98 -35.68 1.07 49.54
N PHE A 99 -34.64 1.82 49.99
CA PHE A 99 -34.83 2.83 51.07
C PHE A 99 -33.67 3.86 51.27
N LYS A 100 -34.00 5.15 51.02
CA LYS A 100 -33.53 6.47 51.56
C LYS A 100 -32.13 6.73 52.18
N LYS A 101 -31.64 7.96 51.90
CA LYS A 101 -30.54 8.71 52.57
C LYS A 101 -30.83 9.10 54.04
N PRO A 102 -29.80 9.58 54.78
CA PRO A 102 -29.84 10.98 55.25
C PRO A 102 -28.57 11.82 54.90
N GLN A 103 -28.44 13.04 55.43
CA GLN A 103 -27.48 14.09 55.01
C GLN A 103 -27.04 14.98 56.20
N MET A 104 -26.04 15.87 55.97
CA MET A 104 -25.62 17.04 56.80
C MET A 104 -24.81 16.73 58.10
N SER A 105 -23.96 17.61 58.68
CA SER A 105 -23.20 18.84 58.26
C SER A 105 -22.29 19.29 59.47
N VAL A 106 -21.53 20.39 59.61
CA VAL A 106 -21.24 21.67 58.90
C VAL A 106 -19.96 22.36 59.49
N ASN A 107 -19.36 23.37 58.82
CA ASN A 107 -18.47 24.44 59.38
C ASN A 107 -17.03 24.06 59.88
N LYS A 108 -16.02 24.95 60.01
CA LYS A 108 -15.68 26.29 59.45
C LYS A 108 -14.19 26.67 59.67
N HIS A 109 -13.79 27.84 59.15
CA HIS A 109 -12.54 28.61 59.34
C HIS A 109 -11.32 28.21 58.48
N SER A 110 -10.63 29.06 57.70
CA SER A 110 -10.52 30.53 57.46
C SER A 110 -9.37 31.28 58.16
N LEU A 111 -8.38 31.72 57.36
CA LEU A 111 -7.45 32.89 57.49
C LEU A 111 -6.36 32.68 56.40
N SER A 112 -6.05 33.49 55.37
CA SER A 112 -6.33 34.86 54.91
C SER A 112 -5.29 35.96 55.23
N SER A 113 -4.40 36.24 54.27
CA SER A 113 -3.65 37.50 54.08
C SER A 113 -3.13 37.54 52.63
N GLN A 114 -3.69 38.40 51.76
CA GLN A 114 -3.08 39.65 51.26
C GLN A 114 -1.79 39.45 50.43
N GLN A 115 -1.68 39.78 49.13
CA GLN A 115 -2.20 40.91 48.30
C GLN A 115 -1.44 42.24 48.49
N VAL A 116 -0.58 42.57 47.52
CA VAL A 116 -0.18 43.94 47.11
C VAL A 116 0.04 43.93 45.58
N SER A 117 -0.22 45.05 44.90
CA SER A 117 -0.12 45.25 43.46
C SER A 117 0.37 46.65 43.11
N SER A 118 1.29 46.80 42.16
CA SER A 118 1.71 48.04 41.45
C SER A 118 2.98 47.77 40.64
N ASP A 119 3.36 48.43 39.53
CA ASP A 119 2.69 49.16 38.42
C ASP A 119 3.75 49.16 37.27
N GLU A 120 3.40 48.89 36.01
CA GLU A 120 3.08 49.85 34.93
C GLU A 120 4.22 50.81 34.48
N MET A 121 4.28 51.09 33.16
CA MET A 121 5.14 52.06 32.44
C MET A 121 6.65 51.72 32.32
N LEU A 122 7.41 52.17 31.30
CA LEU A 122 7.09 53.00 30.11
C LEU A 122 7.79 52.49 28.83
N SER A 123 7.36 53.02 27.69
CA SER A 123 7.65 52.69 26.28
C SER A 123 8.92 53.32 25.65
N ASN A 124 9.10 53.05 24.34
CA ASN A 124 9.96 53.74 23.35
C ASN A 124 11.45 53.31 23.35
N GLU A 125 12.20 53.39 22.24
CA GLU A 125 12.06 54.24 21.02
C GLU A 125 11.85 53.51 19.66
N LEU A 126 11.74 54.32 18.60
CA LEU A 126 11.29 53.98 17.24
C LEU A 126 12.15 54.64 16.14
N LYS A 127 12.34 53.93 15.02
CA LYS A 127 12.53 54.42 13.63
C LYS A 127 13.85 55.12 13.24
N ARG A 128 14.07 55.17 11.90
CA ARG A 128 15.11 55.87 11.10
C ARG A 128 16.42 55.08 10.89
N VAL A 129 17.03 55.03 9.69
CA VAL A 129 16.60 55.55 8.36
C VAL A 129 17.06 54.70 7.16
N ARG A 130 16.76 55.21 5.96
CA ARG A 130 16.87 54.70 4.58
C ARG A 130 18.25 54.83 3.89
N GLU A 131 18.30 54.30 2.67
CA GLU A 131 19.07 54.76 1.48
C GLU A 131 20.57 54.43 1.37
N GLY A 132 21.05 54.14 0.13
CA GLY A 132 22.48 53.94 -0.18
C GLY A 132 22.85 52.80 -1.15
N LYS A 133 22.85 53.07 -2.47
CA LYS A 133 23.60 52.36 -3.54
C LYS A 133 24.56 53.39 -4.18
N PRO A 134 25.49 53.06 -5.14
CA PRO A 134 26.09 51.79 -5.58
C PRO A 134 27.66 51.88 -5.73
N PHE A 135 28.27 50.99 -6.53
CA PHE A 135 29.64 51.04 -7.15
C PHE A 135 30.87 50.69 -6.25
N SER A 136 31.98 50.12 -6.76
CA SER A 136 32.33 49.72 -8.15
C SER A 136 33.37 48.56 -8.27
N ARG A 137 33.18 47.70 -9.30
CA ARG A 137 34.20 47.12 -10.23
C ARG A 137 35.33 46.23 -9.66
N ASP A 138 36.05 45.43 -10.46
CA ASP A 138 36.01 45.12 -11.92
C ASP A 138 35.38 43.73 -12.18
N GLY A 139 35.12 43.17 -13.38
CA GLY A 139 35.55 43.40 -14.77
C GLY A 139 36.28 42.13 -15.29
N CYS A 140 35.93 41.46 -16.40
CA CYS A 140 35.24 41.90 -17.62
C CYS A 140 34.12 40.95 -18.13
N HIS A 141 32.97 41.54 -18.46
CA HIS A 141 32.32 41.63 -19.79
C HIS A 141 32.88 40.79 -20.98
N VAL A 142 32.10 40.39 -22.01
CA VAL A 142 30.75 40.80 -22.48
C VAL A 142 30.14 39.67 -23.38
N ASN A 143 28.86 39.26 -23.23
CA ASN A 143 27.66 39.59 -24.06
C ASN A 143 27.74 39.23 -25.58
N LYS A 144 26.66 38.92 -26.34
CA LYS A 144 25.19 38.88 -26.14
C LYS A 144 24.54 38.03 -27.28
N ASN A 145 23.53 37.18 -27.02
CA ASN A 145 22.07 37.36 -27.21
C ASN A 145 21.45 37.44 -28.63
N LEU A 146 20.28 36.78 -28.73
CA LEU A 146 19.05 37.08 -29.53
C LEU A 146 18.91 36.62 -31.01
N ASN A 147 17.86 35.79 -31.18
CA ASN A 147 16.75 35.81 -32.16
C ASN A 147 16.92 35.57 -33.68
N GLU A 148 16.07 34.64 -34.14
CA GLU A 148 15.13 34.71 -35.29
C GLU A 148 15.60 34.62 -36.76
N ASN A 149 15.06 33.59 -37.42
CA ASN A 149 14.38 33.57 -38.73
C ASN A 149 15.12 33.87 -40.06
N SER A 150 14.59 33.23 -41.13
CA SER A 150 14.85 33.40 -42.57
C SER A 150 16.30 33.17 -43.07
N SER A 151 16.65 32.28 -44.02
CA SER A 151 16.06 31.67 -45.25
C SER A 151 16.56 32.29 -46.56
N VAL A 152 16.53 31.50 -47.67
CA VAL A 152 16.94 31.86 -49.06
C VAL A 152 18.49 31.92 -49.22
N GLN A 153 19.17 30.91 -49.81
CA GLN A 153 19.41 30.63 -51.24
C GLN A 153 20.29 31.68 -51.98
N ARG A 154 21.10 31.37 -53.00
CA ARG A 154 21.33 30.14 -53.82
C ARG A 154 22.83 30.09 -54.23
N ASP A 155 23.43 28.94 -54.56
CA ASP A 155 23.63 28.42 -55.94
C ASP A 155 24.18 26.98 -55.88
N THR A 156 23.67 25.95 -56.58
CA THR A 156 23.61 25.60 -58.03
C THR A 156 24.93 25.00 -58.61
N TRP A 157 24.94 23.82 -59.28
CA TRP A 157 23.96 22.72 -59.38
C TRP A 157 24.58 21.39 -59.93
N ALA A 158 23.72 20.37 -60.14
CA ALA A 158 23.92 19.02 -60.73
C ALA A 158 24.44 17.91 -59.77
N ASP A 159 23.79 16.75 -59.60
CA ASP A 159 22.43 16.25 -59.97
C ASP A 159 21.98 15.20 -58.89
N LYS A 160 20.73 15.12 -58.37
CA LYS A 160 19.40 14.73 -58.94
C LYS A 160 19.28 13.21 -59.25
N VAL A 161 18.22 12.42 -58.95
CA VAL A 161 16.78 12.57 -58.54
C VAL A 161 16.43 11.33 -57.62
N VAL A 162 15.70 11.31 -56.49
CA VAL A 162 14.27 11.61 -56.11
C VAL A 162 13.23 10.57 -56.66
N THR A 163 12.21 10.05 -55.94
CA THR A 163 11.76 10.10 -54.51
C THR A 163 11.70 8.66 -53.88
N ASP A 164 10.68 7.99 -53.27
CA ASP A 164 9.26 8.25 -52.86
C ASP A 164 8.72 7.25 -51.78
N GLN A 165 7.43 7.30 -51.40
CA GLN A 165 6.82 6.61 -50.25
C GLN A 165 5.88 5.41 -50.56
N ARG A 166 5.69 4.55 -49.54
CA ARG A 166 4.48 3.74 -49.19
C ARG A 166 3.84 2.81 -50.26
N ARG A 167 4.02 1.49 -50.07
CA ARG A 167 2.93 0.48 -49.76
C ARG A 167 3.48 -0.96 -49.77
N HIS A 168 2.98 -1.83 -48.89
CA HIS A 168 3.30 -3.27 -48.86
C HIS A 168 2.24 -4.11 -49.58
N PRO A 169 2.64 -5.08 -50.43
CA PRO A 169 1.81 -6.23 -50.80
C PRO A 169 2.23 -7.50 -50.02
N LEU A 170 1.27 -8.33 -49.62
CA LEU A 170 1.54 -9.71 -49.22
C LEU A 170 1.69 -10.60 -50.46
N ILE A 171 2.75 -11.40 -50.54
CA ILE A 171 2.84 -12.56 -51.45
C ILE A 171 3.41 -13.74 -50.67
N VAL A 172 2.75 -14.90 -50.76
CA VAL A 172 3.16 -16.16 -50.14
C VAL A 172 3.74 -17.08 -51.21
N VAL A 173 4.91 -17.67 -50.95
CA VAL A 173 5.51 -18.71 -51.80
C VAL A 173 5.64 -20.00 -51.00
N VAL A 174 5.22 -21.12 -51.59
CA VAL A 174 5.27 -22.46 -50.98
C VAL A 174 6.07 -23.39 -51.89
N ASN A 175 7.26 -23.79 -51.44
CA ASN A 175 8.06 -24.76 -52.17
C ASN A 175 7.68 -26.19 -51.77
N THR A 176 7.55 -27.05 -52.76
CA THR A 176 7.21 -28.48 -52.62
C THR A 176 8.22 -29.29 -53.42
N GLN A 177 8.79 -30.35 -52.84
CA GLN A 177 9.63 -31.29 -53.59
C GLN A 177 8.80 -32.49 -54.05
N ILE A 178 9.07 -32.94 -55.28
CA ILE A 178 8.50 -34.12 -55.91
C ILE A 178 9.67 -35.02 -56.28
N ASN A 179 9.63 -36.29 -55.88
CA ASN A 179 10.58 -37.29 -56.36
C ASN A 179 9.90 -38.11 -57.48
N VAL A 180 10.66 -38.37 -58.55
CA VAL A 180 10.25 -39.19 -59.69
C VAL A 180 11.28 -40.30 -59.88
N SER A 181 10.83 -41.52 -60.15
CA SER A 181 11.67 -42.64 -60.58
C SER A 181 11.03 -43.32 -61.78
N LEU A 182 11.86 -43.74 -62.74
CA LEU A 182 11.44 -44.40 -63.98
C LEU A 182 11.67 -45.91 -63.89
N SER A 183 10.76 -46.68 -64.50
CA SER A 183 10.89 -48.10 -64.82
C SER A 183 10.74 -48.30 -66.33
N ASP A 184 11.46 -49.29 -66.88
CA ASP A 184 11.65 -49.44 -68.34
C ASP A 184 10.36 -49.74 -69.12
N ASP A 185 9.30 -50.18 -68.43
CA ASP A 185 7.96 -50.50 -68.97
C ASP A 185 7.12 -49.28 -69.38
N GLY A 186 7.60 -48.04 -69.19
CA GLY A 186 6.97 -46.84 -69.73
C GLY A 186 5.94 -46.13 -68.83
N HIS A 187 5.88 -46.47 -67.55
CA HIS A 187 5.10 -45.74 -66.52
C HIS A 187 6.00 -45.33 -65.34
N ALA A 188 5.60 -44.26 -64.63
CA ALA A 188 6.35 -43.69 -63.51
C ALA A 188 5.39 -43.11 -62.45
N GLU A 189 5.65 -43.40 -61.18
CA GLU A 189 4.88 -42.86 -60.05
C GLU A 189 5.64 -41.74 -59.32
N THR A 190 4.90 -40.91 -58.57
CA THR A 190 5.45 -39.80 -57.80
C THR A 190 4.77 -39.68 -56.43
N SER A 191 5.52 -39.25 -55.42
CA SER A 191 4.98 -38.99 -54.08
C SER A 191 5.62 -37.76 -53.41
N VAL A 192 4.91 -37.16 -52.47
CA VAL A 192 5.24 -35.85 -51.87
C VAL A 192 5.09 -35.91 -50.35
N SER A 193 6.12 -35.48 -49.60
CA SER A 193 6.07 -35.39 -48.14
C SER A 193 6.34 -33.96 -47.64
N LYS A 194 5.64 -33.54 -46.58
CA LYS A 194 5.70 -32.16 -46.05
C LYS A 194 6.57 -32.09 -44.79
N ARG A 195 7.82 -31.63 -44.91
CA ARG A 195 8.64 -31.18 -43.76
C ARG A 195 8.57 -29.66 -43.60
N ARG A 196 7.99 -29.18 -42.49
CA ARG A 196 8.16 -27.78 -42.04
C ARG A 196 9.32 -27.70 -41.04
N LYS A 197 10.47 -27.18 -41.46
CA LYS A 197 11.46 -26.58 -40.55
C LYS A 197 11.31 -25.06 -40.67
N ARG A 198 11.11 -24.35 -39.55
CA ARG A 198 10.92 -22.89 -39.54
C ARG A 198 11.79 -22.28 -38.46
N GLU A 199 13.05 -22.04 -38.81
CA GLU A 199 13.95 -21.18 -38.05
C GLU A 199 13.87 -19.77 -38.66
N ILE A 200 13.42 -18.82 -37.85
CA ILE A 200 13.65 -17.40 -38.06
C ILE A 200 14.23 -16.92 -36.73
N LEU A 201 15.50 -16.49 -36.76
CA LEU A 201 16.14 -15.84 -35.64
C LEU A 201 15.76 -14.37 -35.69
N ASP A 202 14.99 -13.93 -34.71
CA ASP A 202 14.67 -12.52 -34.48
C ASP A 202 15.53 -11.98 -33.32
N GLY A 203 15.68 -10.66 -33.22
CA GLY A 203 16.75 -9.99 -32.46
C GLY A 203 16.68 -10.12 -30.94
N GLY A 204 17.09 -11.27 -30.38
CA GLY A 204 17.26 -11.50 -28.95
C GLY A 204 18.70 -11.87 -28.56
N ASN A 205 19.08 -11.57 -27.30
CA ASN A 205 20.40 -11.86 -26.74
C ASN A 205 20.76 -13.35 -26.87
N ALA A 206 21.67 -13.68 -27.79
CA ALA A 206 22.13 -15.04 -27.98
C ALA A 206 23.11 -15.45 -26.86
N CYS A 207 22.78 -16.49 -26.10
CA CYS A 207 23.69 -17.11 -25.13
C CYS A 207 24.95 -17.64 -25.84
N VAL A 208 26.06 -16.91 -25.78
CA VAL A 208 27.33 -17.32 -26.39
C VAL A 208 27.90 -18.49 -25.59
N HIS A 209 28.11 -19.62 -26.27
CA HIS A 209 28.57 -20.87 -25.65
C HIS A 209 30.09 -20.86 -25.44
N THR A 210 30.55 -20.10 -24.43
CA THR A 210 31.97 -20.01 -24.07
C THR A 210 32.45 -21.33 -23.45
N ARG A 211 33.35 -22.04 -24.15
CA ARG A 211 33.80 -23.40 -23.78
C ARG A 211 34.70 -23.47 -22.53
N ARG A 212 34.11 -23.27 -21.34
CA ARG A 212 34.53 -23.81 -20.02
C ARG A 212 33.38 -23.61 -19.03
N ILE A 213 32.75 -24.67 -18.54
CA ILE A 213 33.18 -25.52 -17.40
C ILE A 213 33.10 -24.75 -16.08
N ILE A 214 32.02 -25.02 -15.36
CA ILE A 214 31.74 -24.79 -13.92
C ILE A 214 32.47 -23.57 -13.36
N GLY A 215 32.18 -22.43 -13.97
CA GLY A 215 33.01 -21.25 -13.85
C GLY A 215 32.37 -20.07 -14.55
N GLY A 216 31.39 -19.45 -13.89
CA GLY A 216 31.07 -18.07 -14.18
C GLY A 216 32.30 -17.18 -14.01
N VAL A 217 32.34 -16.05 -14.71
CA VAL A 217 33.41 -15.06 -14.55
C VAL A 217 33.39 -14.51 -13.11
N SER A 218 34.56 -14.13 -12.59
CA SER A 218 34.60 -13.36 -11.35
C SER A 218 33.90 -12.03 -11.58
N VAL A 219 33.11 -11.57 -10.61
CA VAL A 219 32.60 -10.21 -10.63
C VAL A 219 33.75 -9.25 -10.34
N ASP A 220 33.95 -8.26 -11.20
CA ASP A 220 35.03 -7.28 -11.01
C ASP A 220 34.58 -6.10 -10.15
N ASN A 221 33.39 -5.52 -10.38
CA ASN A 221 32.82 -4.49 -9.52
C ASN A 221 31.51 -4.99 -8.91
N ILE A 222 31.29 -4.76 -7.61
CA ILE A 222 29.99 -5.07 -7.00
C ILE A 222 28.85 -4.21 -7.59
N GLU A 223 29.20 -3.06 -8.18
CA GLU A 223 28.27 -2.17 -8.89
C GLU A 223 27.69 -2.78 -10.18
N ASP A 224 28.27 -3.89 -10.68
CA ASP A 224 27.77 -4.68 -11.81
C ASP A 224 26.57 -5.57 -11.38
N VAL A 225 26.50 -5.94 -10.09
CA VAL A 225 25.47 -6.81 -9.49
C VAL A 225 25.03 -6.31 -8.09
N PRO A 226 24.65 -5.02 -7.92
CA PRO A 226 24.51 -4.35 -6.62
C PRO A 226 23.28 -4.79 -5.81
N TYR A 227 22.51 -5.73 -6.35
CA TYR A 227 21.31 -6.31 -5.76
C TYR A 227 21.58 -7.63 -5.02
N ILE A 228 22.80 -8.16 -5.06
CA ILE A 228 23.11 -9.43 -4.42
C ILE A 228 23.59 -9.25 -2.97
N VAL A 229 23.19 -10.18 -2.11
CA VAL A 229 23.68 -10.31 -0.74
C VAL A 229 24.12 -11.74 -0.46
N PHE A 230 25.09 -11.88 0.44
CA PHE A 230 25.43 -13.16 1.05
C PHE A 230 24.66 -13.33 2.36
N VAL A 231 24.05 -14.49 2.57
CA VAL A 231 23.28 -14.87 3.77
C VAL A 231 24.15 -15.82 4.61
N ASP A 232 24.26 -15.57 5.92
CA ASP A 232 25.24 -16.24 6.79
C ASP A 232 25.05 -17.76 6.98
N THR A 233 23.97 -18.36 6.47
CA THR A 233 23.81 -19.82 6.31
C THR A 233 24.62 -20.43 5.15
N GLY A 234 25.26 -19.63 4.29
CA GLY A 234 25.96 -20.12 3.09
C GLY A 234 25.13 -20.05 1.80
N CYS A 235 24.14 -19.14 1.76
CA CYS A 235 23.30 -18.89 0.59
C CYS A 235 23.51 -17.47 0.03
N ALA A 236 23.04 -17.25 -1.19
CA ALA A 236 22.84 -15.92 -1.74
C ALA A 236 21.39 -15.42 -1.49
N GLY A 237 21.17 -14.14 -1.77
CA GLY A 237 19.86 -13.50 -1.74
C GLY A 237 19.83 -12.25 -2.63
N THR A 238 18.64 -11.75 -2.90
CA THR A 238 18.41 -10.59 -3.77
C THR A 238 17.70 -9.48 -3.00
N ILE A 239 18.27 -8.27 -2.97
CA ILE A 239 17.66 -7.06 -2.43
C ILE A 239 16.48 -6.68 -3.31
N ILE A 240 15.28 -6.54 -2.74
CA ILE A 240 14.06 -6.11 -3.45
C ILE A 240 13.48 -4.79 -2.90
N SER A 241 13.96 -4.32 -1.75
CA SER A 241 13.74 -2.97 -1.22
C SER A 241 14.83 -2.63 -0.20
N ASN A 242 14.75 -1.47 0.46
CA ASN A 242 15.71 -1.09 1.51
C ASN A 242 15.62 -1.98 2.76
N ILE A 243 14.48 -2.64 3.04
CA ILE A 243 14.30 -3.51 4.22
C ILE A 243 14.01 -4.98 3.89
N TRP A 244 13.84 -5.34 2.62
CA TRP A 244 13.49 -6.71 2.19
C TRP A 244 14.48 -7.31 1.20
N ILE A 245 14.86 -8.54 1.50
CA ILE A 245 15.59 -9.47 0.62
C ILE A 245 14.71 -10.67 0.34
N VAL A 246 14.83 -11.24 -0.86
CA VAL A 246 14.27 -12.55 -1.21
C VAL A 246 15.38 -13.58 -1.43
N THR A 247 15.16 -14.81 -0.99
CA THR A 247 16.08 -15.95 -1.09
C THR A 247 15.26 -17.25 -1.19
N ALA A 248 15.90 -18.42 -1.23
CA ALA A 248 15.21 -19.71 -1.23
C ALA A 248 14.76 -20.11 0.19
N ALA A 249 13.74 -20.96 0.31
CA ALA A 249 13.25 -21.41 1.62
C ALA A 249 14.17 -22.47 2.24
N HIS A 250 14.78 -23.33 1.43
CA HIS A 250 15.75 -24.33 1.89
C HIS A 250 17.02 -23.71 2.52
N CYS A 251 17.30 -22.43 2.26
CA CYS A 251 18.36 -21.66 2.92
C CYS A 251 18.08 -21.38 4.40
N ILE A 252 16.84 -21.59 4.87
CA ILE A 252 16.47 -21.52 6.28
C ILE A 252 16.49 -22.92 6.89
N GLY A 253 17.70 -23.42 7.14
CA GLY A 253 17.90 -24.70 7.82
C GLY A 253 17.52 -24.67 9.31
N LEU A 254 17.81 -25.78 10.01
CA LEU A 254 17.56 -25.94 11.46
C LEU A 254 18.21 -24.86 12.36
N LYS A 255 19.18 -24.11 11.82
CA LYS A 255 19.70 -22.87 12.41
C LYS A 255 19.36 -21.73 11.43
N PRO A 256 18.41 -20.84 11.76
CA PRO A 256 18.08 -19.72 10.87
C PRO A 256 19.24 -18.73 10.75
N PRO A 257 19.37 -18.03 9.61
CA PRO A 257 20.37 -16.99 9.43
C PRO A 257 20.16 -15.82 10.41
N LYS A 258 21.25 -15.14 10.78
CA LYS A 258 21.23 -13.97 11.67
C LYS A 258 21.60 -12.67 10.95
N TYR A 259 22.47 -12.76 9.95
CA TYR A 259 23.01 -11.63 9.22
C TYR A 259 23.01 -11.85 7.72
N VAL A 260 22.93 -10.73 6.99
CA VAL A 260 23.28 -10.66 5.57
C VAL A 260 24.42 -9.67 5.36
N TYR A 261 25.15 -9.85 4.27
CA TYR A 261 26.28 -9.02 3.88
C TYR A 261 26.03 -8.49 2.46
N GLY A 262 25.98 -7.18 2.30
CA GLY A 262 25.72 -6.50 1.01
C GLY A 262 26.82 -5.51 0.64
N GLY A 263 26.92 -5.17 -0.65
CA GLY A 263 27.90 -4.18 -1.12
C GLY A 263 29.35 -4.69 -1.17
N SER A 264 29.58 -6.01 -1.19
CA SER A 264 30.89 -6.59 -1.45
C SER A 264 30.81 -7.83 -2.33
N LYS A 265 31.88 -8.05 -3.10
CA LYS A 265 32.09 -9.29 -3.87
C LYS A 265 32.77 -10.42 -3.09
N LYS A 266 33.16 -10.19 -1.82
CA LYS A 266 33.84 -11.19 -0.96
C LYS A 266 32.90 -11.70 0.13
N LEU A 267 32.88 -13.02 0.38
CA LEU A 267 32.11 -13.64 1.45
C LEU A 267 32.35 -12.97 2.82
N PHE A 268 31.30 -12.83 3.63
CA PHE A 268 31.31 -12.23 4.98
C PHE A 268 31.90 -10.80 5.08
N THR A 269 31.86 -10.00 4.00
CA THR A 269 32.34 -8.60 3.99
C THR A 269 31.33 -7.66 3.33
N GLY A 270 31.56 -6.34 3.45
CA GLY A 270 30.57 -5.32 3.08
C GLY A 270 29.66 -4.96 4.25
N CYS A 271 28.59 -4.21 4.01
CA CYS A 271 27.66 -3.81 5.06
C CYS A 271 26.94 -5.04 5.63
N LYS A 272 27.11 -5.25 6.94
CA LYS A 272 26.53 -6.36 7.70
C LYS A 272 25.20 -5.91 8.32
N HIS A 273 24.08 -6.43 7.80
CA HIS A 273 22.75 -6.10 8.31
C HIS A 273 22.20 -7.25 9.16
N LYS A 274 21.61 -6.92 10.31
CA LYS A 274 20.91 -7.90 11.16
C LYS A 274 19.54 -8.22 10.58
N ILE A 275 19.24 -9.51 10.47
CA ILE A 275 17.90 -9.99 10.11
C ILE A 275 16.99 -9.77 11.32
N GLU A 276 15.94 -8.96 11.15
CA GLU A 276 14.84 -8.86 12.12
C GLU A 276 13.96 -10.12 12.03
N LYS A 277 13.73 -10.59 10.80
CA LYS A 277 12.65 -11.52 10.52
C LYS A 277 12.86 -12.38 9.29
N ILE A 278 12.31 -13.59 9.34
CA ILE A 278 12.29 -14.55 8.25
C ILE A 278 10.83 -14.91 7.98
N ILE A 279 10.45 -14.96 6.70
CA ILE A 279 9.10 -15.26 6.22
C ILE A 279 9.20 -16.38 5.19
N ILE A 280 9.09 -17.62 5.67
CA ILE A 280 8.99 -18.80 4.79
C ILE A 280 7.58 -18.84 4.20
N HIS A 281 7.45 -19.22 2.92
CA HIS A 281 6.15 -19.39 2.30
C HIS A 281 5.40 -20.59 2.94
N PRO A 282 4.11 -20.45 3.32
CA PRO A 282 3.39 -21.49 4.08
C PRO A 282 3.21 -22.80 3.30
N ASN A 283 3.22 -22.75 1.97
CA ASN A 283 3.13 -23.94 1.11
C ASN A 283 4.51 -24.49 0.72
N TYR A 284 5.60 -24.08 1.39
CA TYR A 284 6.93 -24.63 1.11
C TYR A 284 7.00 -26.12 1.44
N TYR A 285 7.38 -26.95 0.47
CA TYR A 285 7.48 -28.40 0.66
C TYR A 285 8.87 -28.92 0.27
N ALA A 286 9.71 -29.12 1.28
CA ALA A 286 11.13 -29.48 1.15
C ALA A 286 11.42 -30.81 0.39
N LYS A 287 10.42 -31.65 0.11
CA LYS A 287 10.62 -32.86 -0.72
C LYS A 287 10.57 -32.61 -2.23
N THR A 288 9.87 -31.55 -2.67
CA THR A 288 9.74 -31.19 -4.10
C THR A 288 10.24 -29.78 -4.41
N TYR A 289 10.69 -29.04 -3.38
CA TYR A 289 11.05 -27.62 -3.47
C TYR A 289 9.91 -26.75 -4.04
N LYS A 290 8.66 -27.20 -3.91
CA LYS A 290 7.48 -26.38 -4.19
C LYS A 290 7.50 -25.16 -3.26
N ALA A 291 7.29 -23.98 -3.82
CA ALA A 291 7.38 -22.71 -3.12
C ALA A 291 8.69 -22.51 -2.35
N ASP A 292 9.82 -22.93 -2.93
CA ASP A 292 11.16 -22.73 -2.38
C ASP A 292 11.62 -21.27 -2.52
N ILE A 293 11.03 -20.41 -1.70
CA ILE A 293 11.22 -18.97 -1.70
C ILE A 293 10.85 -18.41 -0.33
N THR A 294 11.60 -17.40 0.13
CA THR A 294 11.52 -16.83 1.48
C THR A 294 11.94 -15.37 1.47
N LEU A 295 11.35 -14.57 2.34
CA LEU A 295 11.69 -13.16 2.52
C LEU A 295 12.42 -12.95 3.86
N LEU A 296 13.49 -12.15 3.82
CA LEU A 296 14.23 -11.69 4.99
C LEU A 296 13.94 -10.21 5.20
N LYS A 297 13.46 -9.84 6.39
CA LYS A 297 13.33 -8.45 6.82
C LYS A 297 14.59 -8.03 7.57
N LEU A 298 15.14 -6.88 7.25
CA LEU A 298 16.26 -6.29 7.97
C LEU A 298 15.79 -5.41 9.12
N TYR A 299 16.54 -5.42 10.23
CA TYR A 299 16.34 -4.54 11.37
C TYR A 299 16.91 -3.14 11.10
N GLN A 300 18.07 -3.05 10.43
CA GLN A 300 18.58 -1.81 9.82
C GLN A 300 18.33 -1.82 8.31
N PRO A 301 17.63 -0.82 7.74
CA PRO A 301 17.52 -0.66 6.29
C PRO A 301 18.89 -0.53 5.61
N PHE A 302 18.96 -0.90 4.32
CA PHE A 302 20.04 -0.52 3.42
C PHE A 302 19.99 0.98 3.10
N THR A 303 21.12 1.66 3.27
CA THR A 303 21.41 2.92 2.56
C THR A 303 21.81 2.56 1.13
N PHE A 304 21.01 2.97 0.14
CA PHE A 304 21.32 2.67 -1.26
C PHE A 304 22.52 3.46 -1.76
N SER A 305 23.34 2.81 -2.59
CA SER A 305 24.62 3.31 -3.08
C SER A 305 24.91 2.71 -4.46
N PRO A 306 26.01 3.07 -5.15
CA PRO A 306 26.41 2.38 -6.37
C PRO A 306 26.55 0.86 -6.20
N ALA A 307 27.03 0.41 -5.04
CA ALA A 307 27.25 -0.98 -4.66
C ALA A 307 26.05 -1.70 -4.01
N ILE A 308 24.99 -0.98 -3.61
CA ILE A 308 23.80 -1.53 -2.93
C ILE A 308 22.53 -0.92 -3.53
N LYS A 309 21.79 -1.69 -4.33
CA LYS A 309 20.55 -1.25 -5.02
C LYS A 309 19.51 -2.37 -5.01
N PRO A 310 18.20 -2.07 -5.02
CA PRO A 310 17.17 -3.09 -5.15
C PRO A 310 17.06 -3.56 -6.62
N MET A 311 16.62 -4.81 -6.80
CA MET A 311 16.22 -5.37 -8.08
C MET A 311 14.69 -5.42 -8.17
N SER A 312 14.13 -4.87 -9.24
CA SER A 312 12.70 -5.01 -9.55
C SER A 312 12.38 -6.46 -9.89
N MET A 313 11.28 -7.01 -9.38
CA MET A 313 10.76 -8.30 -9.84
C MET A 313 10.14 -8.17 -11.23
N GLU A 314 10.12 -9.26 -12.00
CA GLU A 314 9.39 -9.38 -13.26
C GLU A 314 7.90 -9.72 -13.01
N SER A 315 7.05 -9.50 -14.01
CA SER A 315 5.58 -9.70 -14.03
C SER A 315 5.17 -10.90 -14.88
N GLU A 316 5.88 -11.20 -15.96
CA GLU A 316 5.59 -12.33 -16.85
C GLU A 316 6.81 -13.25 -17.03
N MET A 317 6.58 -14.56 -17.13
CA MET A 317 7.68 -15.51 -17.32
C MET A 317 8.28 -15.36 -18.74
N PRO A 318 9.57 -15.03 -18.90
CA PRO A 318 10.16 -14.86 -20.22
C PRO A 318 10.16 -16.15 -21.05
N LYS A 319 10.07 -15.99 -22.37
CA LYS A 319 9.95 -17.11 -23.32
C LYS A 319 11.20 -18.01 -23.27
N PRO A 320 11.05 -19.35 -23.29
CA PRO A 320 12.18 -20.27 -23.40
C PRO A 320 13.08 -19.95 -24.61
N GLY A 321 14.39 -19.95 -24.38
CA GLY A 321 15.43 -19.44 -25.27
C GLY A 321 16.01 -18.09 -24.83
N ILE A 322 15.27 -17.30 -24.03
CA ILE A 322 15.79 -16.06 -23.43
C ILE A 322 16.84 -16.39 -22.36
N CYS A 323 17.96 -15.66 -22.40
CA CYS A 323 19.08 -15.80 -21.48
C CYS A 323 18.88 -14.93 -20.23
N GLY A 324 19.08 -15.52 -19.05
CA GLY A 324 19.17 -14.79 -17.79
C GLY A 324 20.55 -14.93 -17.15
N THR A 325 20.90 -13.96 -16.32
CA THR A 325 22.15 -13.90 -15.55
C THR A 325 21.92 -14.46 -14.16
N ILE A 326 22.73 -15.43 -13.73
CA ILE A 326 22.80 -15.89 -12.34
C ILE A 326 24.06 -15.36 -11.67
N SER A 327 24.02 -15.16 -10.36
CA SER A 327 25.19 -14.74 -9.59
C SER A 327 25.16 -15.30 -8.17
N GLY A 328 26.34 -15.62 -7.64
CA GLY A 328 26.49 -16.21 -6.31
C GLY A 328 27.94 -16.60 -5.99
N TRP A 329 28.11 -17.26 -4.84
CA TRP A 329 29.41 -17.73 -4.33
C TRP A 329 29.51 -19.27 -4.41
N GLY A 330 28.75 -19.88 -5.33
CA GLY A 330 28.67 -21.31 -5.53
C GLY A 330 30.00 -21.96 -5.84
N SER A 331 30.13 -23.20 -5.36
CA SER A 331 31.31 -24.03 -5.51
C SER A 331 31.59 -24.31 -7.00
N THR A 332 32.76 -23.93 -7.53
CA THR A 332 33.14 -24.19 -8.94
C THR A 332 33.35 -25.66 -9.29
N LYS A 333 33.14 -26.59 -8.35
CA LYS A 333 33.16 -28.04 -8.55
C LYS A 333 32.17 -28.69 -7.58
N VAL A 334 31.48 -29.74 -8.03
CA VAL A 334 30.55 -30.52 -7.20
C VAL A 334 31.26 -31.03 -5.93
N GLY A 335 30.79 -30.65 -4.75
CA GLY A 335 31.37 -31.06 -3.47
C GLY A 335 32.67 -30.33 -3.07
N ALA A 336 33.04 -29.24 -3.74
CA ALA A 336 34.07 -28.33 -3.26
C ALA A 336 33.54 -27.38 -2.15
N ARG A 337 34.37 -26.42 -1.74
CA ARG A 337 33.94 -25.30 -0.89
C ARG A 337 33.42 -24.15 -1.76
N MET A 338 32.56 -23.31 -1.17
CA MET A 338 32.12 -22.05 -1.76
C MET A 338 33.31 -21.17 -2.17
N GLU A 339 33.12 -20.39 -3.23
CA GLU A 339 34.11 -19.45 -3.73
C GLU A 339 34.17 -18.21 -2.84
N TYR A 340 35.37 -17.75 -2.47
CA TYR A 340 35.50 -16.54 -1.65
C TYR A 340 35.10 -15.27 -2.42
N TYR A 341 35.21 -15.29 -3.75
CA TYR A 341 34.85 -14.20 -4.65
C TYR A 341 33.57 -14.53 -5.42
N LEU A 342 32.71 -13.52 -5.54
CA LEU A 342 31.43 -13.60 -6.25
C LEU A 342 31.63 -13.89 -7.73
N ARG A 343 30.78 -14.74 -8.29
CA ARG A 343 30.82 -15.17 -9.70
C ARG A 343 29.49 -14.92 -10.39
N THR A 344 29.53 -14.77 -11.71
CA THR A 344 28.34 -14.54 -12.55
C THR A 344 28.42 -15.30 -13.88
N THR A 345 27.28 -15.79 -14.37
CA THR A 345 27.17 -16.47 -15.68
C THR A 345 25.77 -16.33 -16.26
N MET A 346 25.64 -16.48 -17.59
CA MET A 346 24.35 -16.49 -18.27
C MET A 346 23.90 -17.91 -18.63
N LEU A 347 22.62 -18.20 -18.47
CA LEU A 347 21.98 -19.48 -18.81
C LEU A 347 20.66 -19.23 -19.58
N PRO A 348 20.33 -20.04 -20.61
CA PRO A 348 19.05 -19.93 -21.30
C PRO A 348 17.94 -20.60 -20.50
N ILE A 349 16.77 -19.95 -20.40
CA ILE A 349 15.52 -20.58 -19.94
C ILE A 349 15.15 -21.69 -20.92
N ILE A 350 14.89 -22.90 -20.43
CA ILE A 350 14.46 -24.02 -21.28
C ILE A 350 12.96 -24.31 -21.11
N ARG A 351 12.41 -25.11 -22.02
CA ARG A 351 11.01 -25.59 -21.90
C ARG A 351 10.89 -26.65 -20.81
N LYS A 352 9.73 -26.72 -20.16
CA LYS A 352 9.43 -27.70 -19.10
C LYS A 352 9.56 -29.13 -19.63
N GLU A 353 9.08 -29.39 -20.85
CA GLU A 353 9.21 -30.66 -21.58
C GLU A 353 10.68 -31.08 -21.85
N LYS A 354 11.63 -30.14 -21.75
CA LYS A 354 13.08 -30.38 -21.89
C LYS A 354 13.82 -30.47 -20.55
N CYS A 355 13.14 -30.35 -19.41
CA CYS A 355 13.75 -30.54 -18.10
C CYS A 355 13.85 -32.04 -17.76
N MET A 356 14.68 -32.77 -18.52
CA MET A 356 14.60 -34.23 -18.68
C MET A 356 14.82 -35.06 -17.40
N MET A 357 15.43 -34.48 -16.35
CA MET A 357 15.58 -35.11 -15.03
C MET A 357 14.43 -34.79 -14.06
N PHE A 358 13.59 -33.80 -14.38
CA PHE A 358 12.53 -33.28 -13.53
C PHE A 358 11.24 -33.08 -14.37
N PRO A 359 10.62 -34.17 -14.90
CA PRO A 359 9.40 -34.06 -15.69
C PRO A 359 8.26 -33.41 -14.89
N ASP A 360 8.21 -33.71 -13.59
CA ASP A 360 7.17 -33.27 -12.65
C ASP A 360 7.60 -32.06 -11.80
N ILE A 361 8.40 -31.13 -12.34
CA ILE A 361 8.51 -29.80 -11.69
C ILE A 361 7.11 -29.19 -11.56
N ASP A 362 6.94 -28.34 -10.56
CA ASP A 362 5.65 -27.71 -10.29
C ASP A 362 5.33 -26.57 -11.28
N VAL A 363 4.21 -25.86 -11.08
CA VAL A 363 3.87 -24.64 -11.86
C VAL A 363 4.63 -23.39 -11.39
N ASP A 364 5.12 -23.41 -10.14
CA ASP A 364 5.96 -22.36 -9.55
C ASP A 364 7.46 -22.52 -9.84
N GLN A 365 7.84 -23.40 -10.75
CA GLN A 365 9.22 -23.76 -11.05
C GLN A 365 9.49 -23.67 -12.56
N PHE A 366 10.73 -23.29 -12.92
CA PHE A 366 11.23 -23.38 -14.29
C PHE A 366 12.67 -23.91 -14.31
N CYS A 367 13.13 -24.38 -15.47
CA CYS A 367 14.49 -24.86 -15.63
C CYS A 367 15.30 -23.94 -16.55
N ALA A 368 16.60 -23.78 -16.27
CA ALA A 368 17.53 -23.06 -17.12
C ALA A 368 18.88 -23.78 -17.19
N GLY A 369 19.54 -23.71 -18.35
CA GLY A 369 20.80 -24.40 -18.60
C GLY A 369 21.00 -24.82 -20.05
N PHE A 370 22.24 -25.10 -20.43
CA PHE A 370 22.59 -25.61 -21.76
C PHE A 370 22.34 -27.12 -21.83
N GLN A 371 21.90 -27.64 -22.97
CA GLN A 371 21.61 -29.08 -23.08
C GLN A 371 22.89 -29.93 -23.01
N ASP A 372 23.98 -29.48 -23.62
CA ASP A 372 25.32 -30.09 -23.56
C ASP A 372 26.11 -29.69 -22.30
N ALA A 373 25.41 -29.50 -21.17
CA ALA A 373 25.84 -28.70 -20.02
C ALA A 373 27.30 -28.87 -19.59
N HIS A 374 27.99 -27.73 -19.48
CA HIS A 374 29.25 -27.56 -18.76
C HIS A 374 29.16 -26.42 -17.71
N THR A 375 28.05 -25.69 -17.63
CA THR A 375 27.88 -24.48 -16.80
C THR A 375 26.47 -24.45 -16.22
N ASP A 376 26.38 -24.17 -14.92
CA ASP A 376 25.18 -24.31 -14.08
C ASP A 376 25.43 -23.58 -12.74
N SER A 377 24.37 -23.39 -11.95
CA SER A 377 24.44 -23.03 -10.52
C SER A 377 24.95 -24.18 -9.65
N CYS A 378 25.50 -23.89 -8.48
CA CYS A 378 26.00 -24.91 -7.55
C CYS A 378 25.83 -24.55 -6.06
N GLN A 379 26.36 -25.42 -5.20
CA GLN A 379 26.34 -25.32 -3.74
C GLN A 379 26.99 -24.01 -3.26
N GLY A 380 26.16 -23.05 -2.84
CA GLY A 380 26.53 -21.66 -2.50
C GLY A 380 25.90 -20.57 -3.39
N ASP A 381 25.25 -20.95 -4.50
CA ASP A 381 24.41 -20.05 -5.31
C ASP A 381 22.94 -20.06 -4.88
N SER A 382 22.51 -21.06 -4.10
CA SER A 382 21.17 -21.21 -3.54
C SER A 382 20.60 -19.90 -3.01
N GLY A 383 19.36 -19.58 -3.38
CA GLY A 383 18.71 -18.31 -3.04
C GLY A 383 19.17 -17.10 -3.86
N GLY A 384 20.17 -17.26 -4.72
CA GLY A 384 20.68 -16.23 -5.61
C GLY A 384 19.73 -15.87 -6.76
N PRO A 385 19.91 -14.69 -7.38
CA PRO A 385 19.05 -14.19 -8.44
C PRO A 385 19.22 -14.93 -9.77
N PHE A 386 18.14 -14.99 -10.55
CA PHE A 386 18.12 -15.19 -12.01
C PHE A 386 17.50 -13.94 -12.65
N ILE A 387 18.33 -13.10 -13.28
CA ILE A 387 17.97 -11.79 -13.83
C ILE A 387 17.80 -11.83 -15.35
N VAL A 388 16.70 -11.33 -15.87
CA VAL A 388 16.50 -11.08 -17.32
C VAL A 388 16.18 -9.61 -17.50
N ASN A 389 16.81 -8.92 -18.46
CA ASN A 389 16.53 -7.52 -18.81
C ASN A 389 16.47 -6.54 -17.61
N ASN A 390 17.30 -6.77 -16.57
CA ASN A 390 17.29 -6.03 -15.30
C ASN A 390 15.98 -6.17 -14.48
N PHE A 391 15.36 -7.35 -14.52
CA PHE A 391 14.30 -7.79 -13.61
C PHE A 391 14.61 -9.18 -13.03
N LEU A 392 14.23 -9.40 -11.76
CA LEU A 392 14.30 -10.71 -11.09
C LEU A 392 13.17 -11.62 -11.59
N VAL A 393 13.56 -12.67 -12.32
CA VAL A 393 12.66 -13.67 -12.92
C VAL A 393 12.63 -14.97 -12.12
N GLY A 394 13.75 -15.32 -11.49
CA GLY A 394 13.83 -16.54 -10.69
C GLY A 394 14.84 -16.51 -9.55
N ILE A 395 14.80 -17.56 -8.76
CA ILE A 395 15.68 -17.77 -7.59
C ILE A 395 16.30 -19.16 -7.72
N VAL A 396 17.61 -19.29 -7.51
CA VAL A 396 18.33 -20.57 -7.53
C VAL A 396 17.75 -21.48 -6.44
N SER A 397 17.16 -22.62 -6.85
CA SER A 397 16.45 -23.53 -5.95
C SER A 397 17.15 -24.88 -5.82
N PHE A 398 17.14 -25.74 -6.84
CA PHE A 398 17.78 -27.06 -6.77
C PHE A 398 18.31 -27.57 -8.12
N GLY A 399 19.18 -28.57 -8.05
CA GLY A 399 19.74 -29.28 -9.21
C GLY A 399 20.28 -30.65 -8.79
N TYR A 400 20.35 -31.61 -9.72
CA TYR A 400 20.92 -32.92 -9.43
C TYR A 400 22.44 -32.87 -9.64
N LYS A 401 23.17 -32.57 -8.55
CA LYS A 401 24.55 -32.08 -8.58
C LYS A 401 24.61 -30.75 -9.36
N CYS A 402 25.79 -30.35 -9.82
CA CYS A 402 26.00 -29.08 -10.54
C CYS A 402 26.66 -29.38 -11.88
N ALA A 403 26.20 -28.71 -12.94
CA ALA A 403 26.81 -28.72 -14.28
C ALA A 403 27.03 -30.11 -14.87
N LEU A 404 26.14 -31.06 -14.57
CA LEU A 404 26.11 -32.35 -15.25
C LEU A 404 25.46 -32.19 -16.62
N ARG A 405 26.14 -32.68 -17.66
CA ARG A 405 25.64 -32.73 -19.03
C ARG A 405 24.21 -33.25 -19.09
N GLU A 406 23.36 -32.56 -19.86
CA GLU A 406 21.93 -32.86 -20.08
C GLU A 406 21.04 -32.71 -18.82
N ILE A 407 21.56 -32.17 -17.72
CA ILE A 407 20.84 -31.86 -16.48
C ILE A 407 20.84 -30.33 -16.25
N PRO A 408 19.68 -29.65 -16.35
CA PRO A 408 19.55 -28.22 -16.06
C PRO A 408 19.30 -27.97 -14.57
N GLY A 409 19.62 -26.75 -14.11
CA GLY A 409 19.19 -26.25 -12.79
C GLY A 409 17.72 -25.85 -12.78
N VAL A 410 17.08 -25.97 -11.61
CA VAL A 410 15.68 -25.60 -11.36
C VAL A 410 15.60 -24.35 -10.48
N TYR A 411 14.71 -23.44 -10.87
CA TYR A 411 14.57 -22.09 -10.33
C TYR A 411 13.12 -21.83 -9.93
N THR A 412 12.91 -21.15 -8.82
CA THR A 412 11.58 -20.72 -8.38
C THR A 412 11.11 -19.56 -9.26
N ASN A 413 9.89 -19.64 -9.79
CA ASN A 413 9.28 -18.70 -10.74
C ASN A 413 8.75 -17.45 -10.02
N VAL A 414 9.47 -16.33 -10.08
CA VAL A 414 9.07 -15.09 -9.40
C VAL A 414 7.81 -14.45 -10.00
N PRO A 415 7.63 -14.37 -11.34
CA PRO A 415 6.36 -13.95 -11.96
C PRO A 415 5.12 -14.71 -11.47
N PHE A 416 5.19 -16.03 -11.30
CA PHE A 416 4.10 -16.84 -10.72
C PHE A 416 3.71 -16.33 -9.32
N TYR A 417 4.70 -16.02 -8.49
CA TYR A 417 4.51 -15.50 -7.13
C TYR A 417 4.19 -14.01 -7.03
N ARG A 418 4.37 -13.23 -8.10
CA ARG A 418 3.85 -11.86 -8.18
C ARG A 418 2.37 -11.84 -8.58
N ASN A 419 2.00 -12.68 -9.54
CA ASN A 419 0.64 -12.71 -10.09
C ASN A 419 -0.33 -13.43 -9.13
N LEU A 420 0.12 -14.49 -8.46
CA LEU A 420 -0.55 -15.00 -7.26
C LEU A 420 -0.19 -14.09 -6.08
N ARG A 421 -1.13 -13.20 -5.72
CA ARG A 421 -1.06 -12.26 -4.57
C ARG A 421 -0.50 -12.88 -3.28
N VAL A 422 -0.64 -14.20 -3.12
CA VAL A 422 -0.11 -15.06 -2.03
C VAL A 422 1.30 -14.69 -1.58
N PHE A 423 2.24 -14.30 -2.45
CA PHE A 423 3.61 -14.02 -2.00
C PHE A 423 3.76 -12.66 -1.29
N ILE A 424 3.16 -11.61 -1.87
CA ILE A 424 3.06 -10.28 -1.24
C ILE A 424 2.11 -10.32 -0.02
N VAL A 425 1.16 -11.25 0.02
CA VAL A 425 0.31 -11.51 1.19
C VAL A 425 1.10 -12.20 2.32
N ASN A 426 2.00 -13.14 2.03
CA ASN A 426 2.83 -13.78 3.07
C ASN A 426 3.90 -12.84 3.64
N LEU A 427 4.39 -11.90 2.82
CA LEU A 427 5.18 -10.73 3.25
C LEU A 427 4.48 -9.94 4.39
N LYS A 428 3.15 -10.05 4.53
CA LYS A 428 2.35 -9.47 5.62
C LYS A 428 2.01 -10.43 6.77
N LEU A 429 2.13 -11.75 6.61
CA LEU A 429 1.53 -12.75 7.53
C LEU A 429 2.43 -13.24 8.66
N VAL A 430 3.71 -13.56 8.41
CA VAL A 430 4.63 -13.91 9.52
C VAL A 430 4.91 -12.66 10.40
N VAL A 431 4.61 -11.47 9.85
CA VAL A 431 4.25 -10.12 10.37
C VAL A 431 3.71 -9.89 11.79
N SER A 432 3.95 -10.73 12.79
CA SER A 432 3.90 -10.27 14.18
C SER A 432 5.16 -9.47 14.52
N PRO A 433 5.08 -8.22 15.03
CA PRO A 433 3.88 -7.49 15.46
C PRO A 433 3.42 -6.42 14.46
N CYS A 434 2.25 -5.82 14.75
CA CYS A 434 1.87 -4.45 14.42
C CYS A 434 2.32 -3.88 13.05
N ALA A 435 1.55 -4.23 12.02
CA ALA A 435 1.33 -3.46 10.79
C ALA A 435 2.54 -2.94 9.97
N LEU A 436 2.69 -3.54 8.77
CA LEU A 436 2.98 -2.76 7.56
C LEU A 436 1.82 -2.82 6.54
N ILE A 437 0.60 -2.83 7.08
CA ILE A 437 -0.38 -1.82 6.63
C ILE A 437 0.30 -0.47 6.83
N MET A 438 0.28 0.46 5.86
CA MET A 438 0.70 1.82 6.17
C MET A 438 -0.24 2.32 7.27
N THR A 439 0.31 2.47 8.49
CA THR A 439 -0.50 2.43 9.70
C THR A 439 -1.52 3.53 9.66
N THR A 440 -2.77 3.15 9.91
CA THR A 440 -3.81 4.10 10.29
C THR A 440 -3.25 4.93 11.44
N LEU A 441 -3.36 6.25 11.33
CA LEU A 441 -2.80 7.21 12.27
C LEU A 441 -3.12 6.76 13.68
N ASN A 442 -2.10 6.69 14.55
CA ASN A 442 -2.33 6.35 15.94
C ASN A 442 -3.14 7.49 16.56
N LEU A 443 -4.45 7.28 16.68
CA LEU A 443 -5.41 8.30 17.05
C LEU A 443 -5.17 8.85 18.47
N ASN A 444 -4.47 8.11 19.33
CA ASN A 444 -4.01 8.58 20.65
C ASN A 444 -2.94 9.71 20.55
N LYS A 445 -2.39 9.95 19.35
CA LYS A 445 -1.48 11.06 19.01
C LYS A 445 -2.15 12.14 18.16
N VAL A 446 -3.41 11.94 17.77
CA VAL A 446 -4.19 12.87 16.95
C VAL A 446 -5.00 13.79 17.86
N LYS A 447 -5.06 15.08 17.53
CA LYS A 447 -5.94 16.02 18.23
C LYS A 447 -7.39 15.78 17.80
N ILE A 448 -8.26 15.46 18.76
CA ILE A 448 -9.71 15.38 18.57
C ILE A 448 -10.36 16.52 19.38
N ILE A 449 -11.23 17.29 18.75
CA ILE A 449 -11.95 18.42 19.36
C ILE A 449 -13.45 18.13 19.28
N LYS A 450 -14.13 18.07 20.44
CA LYS A 450 -15.59 17.99 20.51
C LYS A 450 -16.20 19.39 20.55
N ARG A 451 -17.30 19.58 19.82
CA ARG A 451 -18.29 20.64 20.03
C ARG A 451 -19.67 19.98 20.13
N GLU A 452 -20.56 20.54 20.96
CA GLU A 452 -21.98 20.27 20.77
C GLU A 452 -22.52 21.20 19.68
N LEU A 453 -23.46 20.72 18.89
CA LEU A 453 -24.15 21.50 17.86
C LEU A 453 -25.44 22.09 18.45
N HIS A 454 -25.96 23.14 17.81
CA HIS A 454 -27.34 23.53 18.05
C HIS A 454 -28.25 22.54 17.33
N VAL A 455 -29.22 21.99 18.08
CA VAL A 455 -30.24 21.06 17.58
C VAL A 455 -31.60 21.76 17.67
N PRO A 456 -32.07 22.41 16.58
CA PRO A 456 -33.44 22.90 16.48
C PRO A 456 -34.42 21.72 16.35
N THR A 457 -35.73 22.00 16.33
CA THR A 457 -36.70 20.93 15.98
C THR A 457 -36.67 20.63 14.48
N LEU A 458 -36.96 19.39 14.08
CA LEU A 458 -37.05 19.04 12.65
C LEU A 458 -38.12 19.87 11.93
N ASP A 459 -39.21 20.25 12.60
CA ASP A 459 -40.25 21.14 12.07
C ASP A 459 -39.79 22.59 11.86
N GLU A 460 -38.86 23.08 12.70
CA GLU A 460 -38.23 24.39 12.55
C GLU A 460 -37.30 24.39 11.32
N VAL A 461 -36.43 23.38 11.20
CA VAL A 461 -35.54 23.22 10.03
C VAL A 461 -36.34 23.01 8.74
N LYS A 462 -37.43 22.24 8.78
CA LYS A 462 -38.40 22.11 7.68
C LYS A 462 -38.88 23.48 7.19
N ASN A 463 -39.32 24.35 8.11
CA ASN A 463 -39.84 25.67 7.76
C ASN A 463 -38.75 26.59 7.15
N VAL A 464 -37.52 26.49 7.64
CA VAL A 464 -36.34 27.17 7.06
C VAL A 464 -36.07 26.67 5.64
N PHE A 465 -36.06 25.36 5.41
CA PHE A 465 -35.78 24.76 4.10
C PHE A 465 -36.90 25.03 3.07
N ILE A 466 -38.18 24.95 3.44
CA ILE A 466 -39.32 25.27 2.54
C ILE A 466 -39.14 26.66 1.94
N LYS A 467 -38.73 27.66 2.74
CA LYS A 467 -38.54 29.03 2.28
C LYS A 467 -37.40 29.16 1.27
N ALA A 468 -36.25 28.52 1.52
CA ALA A 468 -35.07 28.64 0.66
C ALA A 468 -35.16 27.78 -0.61
N LEU A 469 -35.71 26.57 -0.50
CA LEU A 469 -35.90 25.67 -1.63
C LEU A 469 -36.92 26.26 -2.64
N LYS A 470 -38.01 26.88 -2.18
CA LYS A 470 -38.97 27.58 -3.07
C LYS A 470 -38.42 28.82 -3.78
N ALA A 471 -37.21 29.26 -3.43
CA ALA A 471 -36.49 30.30 -4.16
C ALA A 471 -35.52 29.72 -5.23
N ASN A 472 -35.30 28.39 -5.25
CA ASN A 472 -34.40 27.73 -6.20
C ASN A 472 -35.00 26.54 -6.96
N PHE A 473 -36.15 26.02 -6.55
CA PHE A 473 -36.84 24.88 -7.16
C PHE A 473 -38.34 25.18 -7.34
N GLU A 474 -38.95 24.67 -8.41
CA GLU A 474 -40.36 24.93 -8.75
C GLU A 474 -41.31 24.02 -7.96
N GLU A 475 -41.00 22.72 -7.88
CA GLU A 475 -41.70 21.77 -7.03
C GLU A 475 -40.90 21.57 -5.73
N VAL A 476 -41.54 21.78 -4.57
CA VAL A 476 -40.89 21.68 -3.25
C VAL A 476 -41.85 21.11 -2.20
N GLU A 477 -41.49 19.94 -1.70
CA GLU A 477 -42.09 19.26 -0.56
C GLU A 477 -41.01 19.01 0.51
N VAL A 478 -41.31 19.36 1.77
CA VAL A 478 -40.41 19.11 2.91
C VAL A 478 -41.26 18.70 4.09
N GLU A 479 -40.94 17.57 4.72
CA GLU A 479 -41.78 16.94 5.74
C GLU A 479 -40.93 16.33 6.87
N VAL A 480 -41.51 16.22 8.06
CA VAL A 480 -40.96 15.42 9.15
C VAL A 480 -41.72 14.09 9.17
N ILE A 481 -41.09 13.02 8.71
CA ILE A 481 -41.71 11.69 8.58
C ILE A 481 -40.97 10.65 9.41
N ASP A 482 -41.57 9.47 9.60
CA ASP A 482 -40.80 8.29 9.97
C ASP A 482 -39.91 7.86 8.81
N CYS A 483 -38.64 7.57 9.09
CA CYS A 483 -37.69 7.16 8.08
C CYS A 483 -38.17 5.87 7.38
N PRO A 484 -38.27 5.85 6.02
CA PRO A 484 -38.44 4.60 5.30
C PRO A 484 -37.19 3.73 5.46
N ASP A 485 -37.29 2.44 5.16
CA ASP A 485 -36.13 1.54 5.22
C ASP A 485 -35.12 1.92 4.13
N LEU A 486 -34.02 2.56 4.54
CA LEU A 486 -32.99 3.03 3.61
C LEU A 486 -32.09 1.91 3.07
N THR A 487 -32.28 0.64 3.47
CA THR A 487 -31.60 -0.49 2.83
C THR A 487 -32.27 -0.92 1.52
N GLU A 488 -33.49 -0.45 1.26
CA GLU A 488 -34.25 -0.70 0.02
C GLU A 488 -33.92 0.33 -1.09
N GLU A 489 -34.37 0.03 -2.31
CA GLU A 489 -34.32 0.97 -3.45
C GLU A 489 -35.16 2.24 -3.17
N PRO A 490 -34.69 3.45 -3.57
CA PRO A 490 -33.49 3.72 -4.36
C PRO A 490 -32.22 4.04 -3.53
N PHE A 491 -32.20 3.74 -2.22
CA PHE A 491 -31.12 4.20 -1.31
C PHE A 491 -30.04 3.15 -1.01
N THR A 492 -30.42 1.87 -0.94
CA THR A 492 -29.52 0.70 -0.83
C THR A 492 -28.39 0.80 0.22
N LEU A 493 -28.66 1.51 1.33
CA LEU A 493 -27.68 1.78 2.39
C LEU A 493 -27.35 0.54 3.24
N ALA A 494 -26.28 0.65 4.01
CA ALA A 494 -25.88 -0.38 4.95
C ALA A 494 -26.89 -0.54 6.12
N ALA A 495 -27.61 0.51 6.50
CA ALA A 495 -28.57 0.51 7.61
C ALA A 495 -29.96 1.09 7.22
N PRO A 496 -31.05 0.67 7.90
CA PRO A 496 -32.42 1.00 7.52
C PRO A 496 -32.88 2.41 7.89
N GLY A 497 -32.08 3.22 8.58
CA GLY A 497 -32.52 4.57 8.98
C GLY A 497 -31.43 5.43 9.60
N LEU A 498 -31.77 6.70 9.85
CA LEU A 498 -30.84 7.74 10.32
C LEU A 498 -31.06 8.13 11.79
N GLY A 499 -31.64 7.23 12.60
CA GLY A 499 -31.91 7.45 14.03
C GLY A 499 -30.83 6.90 14.98
N GLY A 500 -31.08 7.11 16.27
CA GLY A 500 -30.17 6.81 17.38
C GLY A 500 -29.47 8.06 17.90
N ARG A 501 -28.31 7.88 18.54
CA ARG A 501 -27.31 8.95 18.73
C ARG A 501 -26.92 9.56 17.37
N LEU A 502 -26.73 10.88 17.27
CA LEU A 502 -26.46 11.56 15.99
C LEU A 502 -25.19 12.41 16.07
N THR A 503 -24.22 12.19 15.18
CA THR A 503 -22.90 12.84 15.28
C THR A 503 -22.31 13.14 13.90
N ILE A 504 -21.73 14.33 13.75
CA ILE A 504 -20.91 14.70 12.59
C ILE A 504 -19.43 14.55 12.96
N VAL A 505 -18.63 13.98 12.07
CA VAL A 505 -17.18 13.85 12.22
C VAL A 505 -16.50 14.43 10.97
N ASP A 506 -15.74 15.50 11.16
CA ASP A 506 -14.87 16.11 10.16
C ASP A 506 -13.43 15.68 10.46
N VAL A 507 -12.77 15.03 9.50
CA VAL A 507 -11.44 14.43 9.65
C VAL A 507 -10.47 15.06 8.66
N GLY A 508 -9.32 15.53 9.14
CA GLY A 508 -8.26 16.11 8.31
C GLY A 508 -8.72 17.36 7.58
N GLY A 509 -8.47 17.41 6.28
CA GLY A 509 -8.98 18.44 5.38
C GLY A 509 -8.18 18.57 4.08
N PRO A 510 -8.59 19.47 3.16
CA PRO A 510 -7.85 19.78 1.93
C PRO A 510 -6.34 20.11 2.11
N PRO A 511 -5.87 20.73 3.22
CA PRO A 511 -4.43 20.94 3.46
C PRO A 511 -3.60 19.65 3.66
N TYR A 512 -4.24 18.48 3.72
CA TYR A 512 -3.55 17.18 3.67
C TYR A 512 -3.53 16.56 2.25
N LEU A 513 -4.33 17.10 1.32
CA LEU A 513 -4.27 16.79 -0.11
C LEU A 513 -3.34 17.77 -0.85
N LEU A 514 -3.33 19.03 -0.43
CA LEU A 514 -2.79 20.18 -1.15
C LEU A 514 -1.74 20.94 -0.31
N PRO A 515 -0.68 21.50 -0.93
CA PRO A 515 -0.40 21.46 -2.36
C PRO A 515 0.20 20.12 -2.83
N LEU A 516 0.73 19.30 -1.92
CA LEU A 516 1.15 17.92 -2.17
C LEU A 516 0.53 17.00 -1.11
N ALA A 517 0.09 15.81 -1.54
CA ALA A 517 -0.65 14.90 -0.68
C ALA A 517 0.20 14.28 0.43
N GLN A 518 -0.24 14.41 1.67
CA GLN A 518 0.32 13.78 2.87
C GLN A 518 -0.18 12.32 2.92
N LYS A 519 0.42 11.45 2.11
CA LYS A 519 -0.07 10.07 1.88
C LYS A 519 -0.05 9.18 3.15
N ASP A 520 0.63 9.60 4.21
CA ASP A 520 0.63 9.01 5.55
C ASP A 520 -0.63 9.31 6.37
N LYS A 521 -1.43 10.31 5.98
CA LYS A 521 -2.73 10.62 6.59
C LYS A 521 -3.76 9.56 6.24
N ILE A 522 -3.68 8.41 6.89
CA ILE A 522 -4.61 7.28 6.73
C ILE A 522 -5.37 7.09 8.04
N TYR A 523 -6.68 6.88 7.95
CA TYR A 523 -7.57 6.72 9.08
C TYR A 523 -8.38 5.42 8.93
N ASP A 524 -9.07 5.02 10.01
CA ASP A 524 -10.00 3.90 10.00
C ASP A 524 -11.13 4.20 10.98
N ILE A 525 -12.36 3.96 10.55
CA ILE A 525 -13.55 4.21 11.35
C ILE A 525 -13.63 3.26 12.56
N GLN A 526 -13.12 2.03 12.47
CA GLN A 526 -13.18 1.04 13.56
C GLN A 526 -12.44 1.46 14.84
N PRO A 527 -11.17 1.91 14.80
CA PRO A 527 -10.53 2.52 15.96
C PRO A 527 -11.10 3.91 16.27
N LEU A 528 -11.49 4.71 15.27
CA LEU A 528 -12.04 6.05 15.51
C LEU A 528 -13.32 6.01 16.36
N LEU A 529 -14.25 5.09 16.10
CA LEU A 529 -15.46 4.89 16.92
C LEU A 529 -15.13 4.56 18.39
N LYS A 530 -13.98 3.92 18.66
CA LYS A 530 -13.52 3.59 20.02
C LYS A 530 -12.94 4.81 20.74
N GLU A 531 -12.12 5.61 20.05
CA GLU A 531 -11.57 6.87 20.59
C GLU A 531 -12.67 7.92 20.83
N LEU A 532 -13.65 8.01 19.92
CA LEU A 532 -14.86 8.82 20.08
C LEU A 532 -15.84 8.28 21.13
N LYS A 533 -15.59 7.07 21.68
CA LYS A 533 -16.45 6.35 22.63
C LYS A 533 -17.90 6.26 22.15
N TYR A 534 -18.06 6.03 20.84
CA TYR A 534 -19.34 6.10 20.17
C TYR A 534 -20.28 4.97 20.61
N GLY A 535 -19.74 3.77 20.82
CA GLY A 535 -20.48 2.56 21.18
C GLY A 535 -20.31 1.46 20.13
N ASP A 536 -20.81 0.27 20.42
CA ASP A 536 -20.57 -0.92 19.58
C ASP A 536 -21.44 -0.98 18.32
N ARG A 537 -22.42 -0.08 18.17
CA ARG A 537 -23.31 0.00 17.01
C ARG A 537 -23.21 1.37 16.33
N ALA A 538 -22.78 1.38 15.07
CA ALA A 538 -22.67 2.61 14.27
C ALA A 538 -23.00 2.35 12.80
N PHE A 539 -23.94 3.12 12.24
CA PHE A 539 -24.00 3.36 10.80
C PHE A 539 -23.18 4.61 10.49
N VAL A 540 -22.37 4.54 9.43
CA VAL A 540 -21.49 5.62 9.00
C VAL A 540 -21.72 5.87 7.51
N ALA A 541 -22.21 7.07 7.22
CA ALA A 541 -22.48 7.57 5.87
C ALA A 541 -21.66 8.84 5.61
N GLY A 542 -21.02 9.00 4.45
CA GLY A 542 -20.34 10.27 4.16
C GLY A 542 -19.35 10.27 3.00
N ALA A 543 -18.68 11.41 2.85
CA ALA A 543 -17.78 11.73 1.74
C ALA A 543 -16.32 11.87 2.22
N GLY A 544 -15.34 11.60 1.36
CA GLY A 544 -13.92 11.70 1.70
C GLY A 544 -12.99 11.15 0.62
N ALA A 545 -11.69 11.16 0.86
CA ALA A 545 -10.74 10.46 -0.02
C ALA A 545 -10.60 8.99 0.41
N GLY A 546 -10.61 8.08 -0.57
CA GLY A 546 -10.62 6.65 -0.32
C GLY A 546 -9.30 6.10 0.23
N PRO A 547 -9.29 4.84 0.69
CA PRO A 547 -8.07 4.19 1.16
C PRO A 547 -7.13 3.92 -0.02
N TRP A 548 -6.32 4.90 -0.42
CA TRP A 548 -5.37 4.75 -1.52
C TRP A 548 -4.46 3.50 -1.45
N PRO A 549 -4.08 2.94 -0.28
CA PRO A 549 -3.32 1.68 -0.21
C PRO A 549 -4.13 0.41 -0.55
N TYR A 550 -5.44 0.53 -0.81
CA TYR A 550 -6.32 -0.55 -1.29
C TYR A 550 -6.29 -0.63 -2.82
N LEU A 551 -6.46 0.50 -3.53
CA LEU A 551 -6.38 0.58 -5.00
C LEU A 551 -4.94 0.71 -5.54
N ASN A 552 -3.99 1.18 -4.73
CA ASN A 552 -2.69 1.69 -5.20
C ASN A 552 -2.87 2.88 -6.19
N SER A 553 -3.86 3.72 -5.90
CA SER A 553 -4.18 4.98 -6.57
C SER A 553 -5.01 5.83 -5.60
N ASN A 554 -5.01 7.14 -5.75
CA ASN A 554 -6.03 8.00 -5.15
C ASN A 554 -7.44 7.68 -5.70
N CYS A 555 -8.48 8.01 -4.93
CA CYS A 555 -9.90 7.79 -5.26
C CYS A 555 -10.85 8.61 -4.37
N GLU A 556 -12.08 8.81 -4.82
CA GLU A 556 -13.19 9.28 -3.98
C GLU A 556 -13.74 8.16 -3.09
N LEU A 557 -14.34 8.53 -1.96
CA LEU A 557 -15.01 7.62 -1.03
C LEU A 557 -16.47 8.01 -0.79
N MET A 558 -17.36 7.03 -0.95
CA MET A 558 -18.78 7.10 -0.61
C MET A 558 -19.00 6.15 0.57
N MET A 559 -18.61 6.58 1.77
CA MET A 559 -18.70 5.79 3.00
C MET A 559 -20.15 5.40 3.25
N ASN A 560 -20.39 4.10 3.40
CA ASN A 560 -21.72 3.52 3.59
C ASN A 560 -21.55 2.17 4.30
N VAL A 561 -21.30 2.21 5.61
CA VAL A 561 -20.91 1.03 6.39
C VAL A 561 -21.68 0.94 7.71
N MET A 562 -22.23 -0.24 7.98
CA MET A 562 -22.89 -0.57 9.24
C MET A 562 -21.99 -1.49 10.07
N ILE A 563 -21.60 -1.04 11.25
CA ILE A 563 -20.71 -1.73 12.19
C ILE A 563 -21.52 -2.11 13.43
N ASN A 564 -21.44 -3.37 13.83
CA ASN A 564 -22.05 -3.89 15.05
C ASN A 564 -21.12 -4.89 15.74
N SER A 565 -20.42 -4.44 16.78
CA SER A 565 -19.39 -5.17 17.54
C SER A 565 -18.27 -5.72 16.63
N ASN A 566 -18.43 -6.96 16.15
CA ASN A 566 -17.47 -7.66 15.27
C ASN A 566 -18.06 -7.96 13.87
N LYS A 567 -19.28 -7.50 13.57
CA LYS A 567 -19.95 -7.64 12.27
C LYS A 567 -19.92 -6.32 11.51
N ILE A 568 -19.59 -6.38 10.22
CA ILE A 568 -19.54 -5.23 9.32
C ILE A 568 -20.36 -5.56 8.06
N LYS A 569 -21.42 -4.79 7.78
CA LYS A 569 -22.07 -4.74 6.45
C LYS A 569 -21.49 -3.52 5.74
N ASN A 570 -20.57 -3.77 4.82
CA ASN A 570 -19.88 -2.73 4.06
C ASN A 570 -20.52 -2.59 2.67
N ALA A 571 -21.14 -1.44 2.41
CA ALA A 571 -21.68 -1.02 1.12
C ALA A 571 -21.01 0.27 0.63
N THR A 572 -19.82 0.56 1.17
CA THR A 572 -19.00 1.73 0.83
C THR A 572 -18.49 1.59 -0.60
N HIS A 573 -18.70 2.63 -1.41
CA HIS A 573 -18.16 2.70 -2.76
C HIS A 573 -16.94 3.61 -2.82
N ILE A 574 -16.09 3.40 -3.81
CA ILE A 574 -14.97 4.26 -4.19
C ILE A 574 -15.00 4.50 -5.70
N ALA A 575 -14.70 5.73 -6.13
CA ALA A 575 -14.58 6.09 -7.55
C ALA A 575 -13.15 6.49 -7.88
N SER A 576 -12.63 6.03 -9.01
CA SER A 576 -11.26 6.31 -9.47
C SER A 576 -11.22 6.55 -10.98
N VAL A 577 -10.17 7.19 -11.48
CA VAL A 577 -9.98 7.47 -12.91
C VAL A 577 -9.17 6.32 -13.55
N ASP A 578 -9.71 5.68 -14.59
CA ASP A 578 -8.93 4.70 -15.37
C ASP A 578 -7.80 5.38 -16.15
N LYS A 579 -6.59 4.84 -16.03
CA LYS A 579 -5.36 5.47 -16.55
C LYS A 579 -5.14 5.28 -18.05
N ASN A 580 -6.06 4.62 -18.76
CA ASN A 580 -5.98 4.34 -20.20
C ASN A 580 -7.02 5.12 -21.01
N ASN A 581 -8.20 5.39 -20.43
CA ASN A 581 -9.32 6.03 -21.12
C ASN A 581 -9.97 7.21 -20.35
N GLU A 582 -9.45 7.55 -19.16
CA GLU A 582 -9.92 8.64 -18.30
C GLU A 582 -11.39 8.53 -17.84
N THR A 583 -12.01 7.34 -17.92
CA THR A 583 -13.37 7.10 -17.42
C THR A 583 -13.40 6.89 -15.91
N CYS A 584 -14.56 7.19 -15.31
CA CYS A 584 -14.87 6.83 -13.92
C CYS A 584 -15.00 5.30 -13.77
N VAL A 585 -14.28 4.73 -12.80
CA VAL A 585 -14.36 3.34 -12.36
C VAL A 585 -14.84 3.31 -10.91
N LEU A 586 -16.06 2.82 -10.72
CA LEU A 586 -16.71 2.64 -9.42
C LEU A 586 -16.52 1.20 -8.90
N GLU A 587 -16.03 1.04 -7.68
CA GLU A 587 -15.93 -0.25 -6.97
C GLU A 587 -16.55 -0.18 -5.57
N THR A 588 -17.15 -1.28 -5.10
CA THR A 588 -17.50 -1.44 -3.67
C THR A 588 -16.28 -1.97 -2.89
N LEU A 589 -16.02 -1.43 -1.69
CA LEU A 589 -14.98 -1.94 -0.79
C LEU A 589 -15.30 -3.35 -0.31
N LYS A 590 -14.31 -4.25 -0.36
CA LYS A 590 -14.49 -5.68 -0.14
C LYS A 590 -14.17 -6.08 1.30
N GLY A 591 -15.14 -6.71 1.97
CA GLY A 591 -15.01 -7.21 3.33
C GLY A 591 -14.85 -6.08 4.37
N ASN A 592 -14.00 -6.32 5.37
CA ASN A 592 -13.83 -5.44 6.54
C ASN A 592 -12.90 -4.24 6.28
N GLU A 593 -12.71 -3.83 5.02
CA GLU A 593 -11.93 -2.63 4.69
C GLU A 593 -12.74 -1.37 5.00
N THR A 594 -12.38 -0.69 6.10
CA THR A 594 -13.06 0.52 6.59
C THR A 594 -12.12 1.71 6.76
N ARG A 595 -10.96 1.63 6.10
CA ARG A 595 -9.97 2.72 6.06
C ARG A 595 -10.37 3.79 5.05
N PHE A 596 -9.86 4.99 5.27
CA PHE A 596 -9.93 6.13 4.37
C PHE A 596 -8.65 6.96 4.50
N ALA A 597 -8.44 7.95 3.65
CA ALA A 597 -7.23 8.77 3.68
C ALA A 597 -7.54 10.25 3.60
N VAL A 598 -6.53 11.07 3.94
CA VAL A 598 -6.44 12.52 3.75
C VAL A 598 -7.51 13.34 4.48
N LEU A 599 -8.78 13.22 4.06
CA LEU A 599 -9.93 13.92 4.63
C LEU A 599 -11.21 13.08 4.54
N ALA A 600 -12.14 13.29 5.47
CA ALA A 600 -13.52 12.79 5.38
C ALA A 600 -14.51 13.64 6.18
N ASN A 601 -15.75 13.70 5.72
CA ASN A 601 -16.87 14.36 6.37
C ASN A 601 -18.02 13.34 6.50
N LEU A 602 -18.22 12.84 7.71
CA LEU A 602 -19.00 11.65 8.01
C LEU A 602 -20.18 11.98 8.94
N PHE A 603 -21.34 11.42 8.63
CA PHE A 603 -22.48 11.31 9.53
C PHE A 603 -22.47 9.93 10.19
N LEU A 604 -22.51 9.93 11.53
CA LEU A 604 -22.60 8.75 12.37
C LEU A 604 -23.97 8.74 13.03
N CYS A 605 -24.69 7.62 12.90
CA CYS A 605 -25.87 7.34 13.70
C CYS A 605 -25.87 5.87 14.16
N GLU A 606 -26.90 5.39 14.85
CA GLU A 606 -26.98 3.97 15.24
C GLU A 606 -27.65 3.11 14.15
N GLY A 607 -28.06 3.70 13.03
CA GLY A 607 -28.63 2.95 11.91
C GLY A 607 -29.97 2.30 12.28
N ILE A 608 -30.84 3.04 12.96
CA ILE A 608 -32.17 2.59 13.38
C ILE A 608 -33.27 3.51 12.80
N PRO A 609 -34.53 3.04 12.70
CA PRO A 609 -35.66 3.90 12.36
C PRO A 609 -35.85 5.04 13.36
N GLY A 610 -36.47 6.14 12.91
CA GLY A 610 -36.75 7.34 13.70
C GLY A 610 -37.33 8.44 12.82
N LYS A 611 -37.62 9.61 13.39
CA LYS A 611 -38.03 10.78 12.59
C LYS A 611 -36.85 11.34 11.79
N VAL A 612 -37.11 11.70 10.54
CA VAL A 612 -36.15 12.34 9.62
C VAL A 612 -36.81 13.48 8.87
N LEU A 613 -35.99 14.40 8.37
CA LEU A 613 -36.42 15.44 7.44
C LEU A 613 -36.39 14.88 6.01
N LYS A 614 -37.58 14.62 5.44
CA LYS A 614 -37.76 14.36 4.01
C LYS A 614 -37.66 15.69 3.26
N VAL A 615 -36.87 15.71 2.19
CA VAL A 615 -36.75 16.83 1.25
C VAL A 615 -36.92 16.30 -0.16
N HIS A 616 -38.00 16.68 -0.83
CA HIS A 616 -38.27 16.29 -2.22
C HIS A 616 -38.46 17.56 -3.06
N VAL A 617 -37.58 17.76 -4.05
CA VAL A 617 -37.66 18.91 -4.95
C VAL A 617 -37.47 18.53 -6.40
N LYS A 618 -38.11 19.27 -7.30
CA LYS A 618 -37.88 19.16 -8.75
C LYS A 618 -37.66 20.51 -9.40
N LYS A 619 -36.99 20.46 -10.55
CA LYS A 619 -36.79 21.55 -11.50
C LYS A 619 -36.16 22.81 -10.87
N ARG A 620 -34.83 22.91 -10.98
CA ARG A 620 -34.04 23.99 -10.40
C ARG A 620 -34.17 25.28 -11.22
N ILE A 621 -35.02 26.19 -10.76
CA ILE A 621 -35.20 27.55 -11.30
C ILE A 621 -34.16 28.56 -10.79
N GLY A 622 -33.42 28.23 -9.72
CA GLY A 622 -32.45 29.11 -9.07
C GLY A 622 -30.98 28.81 -9.38
N LYS A 623 -30.10 29.60 -8.77
CA LYS A 623 -28.64 29.52 -8.97
C LYS A 623 -27.91 28.59 -7.99
N ARG A 624 -28.46 28.35 -6.80
CA ARG A 624 -27.88 27.45 -5.80
C ARG A 624 -28.30 26.01 -6.12
N ASP A 625 -27.35 25.08 -6.00
CA ASP A 625 -27.61 23.63 -6.06
C ASP A 625 -28.44 23.14 -4.85
N PHE A 626 -28.75 21.85 -4.82
CA PHE A 626 -29.65 21.26 -3.82
C PHE A 626 -29.11 21.40 -2.38
N ILE A 627 -27.84 21.06 -2.16
CA ILE A 627 -27.22 21.07 -0.83
C ILE A 627 -26.90 22.50 -0.39
N ASN A 628 -26.32 23.31 -1.27
CA ASN A 628 -26.00 24.72 -1.02
C ASN A 628 -27.25 25.55 -0.71
N THR A 629 -28.39 25.26 -1.34
CA THR A 629 -29.67 25.91 -0.97
C THR A 629 -30.05 25.63 0.48
N MET A 630 -29.87 24.40 0.98
CA MET A 630 -30.15 24.04 2.37
C MET A 630 -29.07 24.54 3.33
N GLN A 631 -27.79 24.42 2.98
CA GLN A 631 -26.64 24.90 3.76
C GLN A 631 -26.78 26.41 4.01
N GLN A 632 -26.98 27.19 2.96
CA GLN A 632 -27.14 28.64 3.04
C GLN A 632 -28.40 29.03 3.81
N ALA A 633 -29.48 28.25 3.74
CA ALA A 633 -30.68 28.50 4.55
C ALA A 633 -30.39 28.37 6.06
N LEU A 634 -29.48 27.48 6.46
CA LEU A 634 -29.00 27.43 7.85
C LEU A 634 -28.10 28.63 8.17
N THR A 635 -27.14 28.96 7.29
CA THR A 635 -26.24 30.13 7.45
C THR A 635 -27.01 31.43 7.65
N GLU A 636 -28.05 31.65 6.86
CA GLU A 636 -28.90 32.85 6.86
C GLU A 636 -29.87 32.91 8.06
N HIS A 637 -30.12 31.78 8.75
CA HIS A 637 -31.08 31.70 9.86
C HIS A 637 -30.42 31.56 11.24
N TYR A 638 -29.34 30.78 11.34
CA TYR A 638 -28.67 30.44 12.60
C TYR A 638 -27.32 31.16 12.72
N THR A 639 -27.36 32.50 12.68
CA THR A 639 -26.16 33.36 12.56
C THR A 639 -25.14 33.24 13.71
N ASP A 640 -25.58 32.81 14.90
CA ASP A 640 -24.78 32.67 16.12
C ASP A 640 -24.66 31.20 16.59
N LYS A 641 -25.28 30.25 15.88
CA LYS A 641 -25.47 28.86 16.33
C LYS A 641 -25.09 27.86 15.26
N LEU A 642 -24.11 27.02 15.54
CA LEU A 642 -23.65 26.00 14.63
C LEU A 642 -24.65 24.83 14.54
N VAL A 643 -25.53 24.86 13.55
CA VAL A 643 -26.42 23.75 13.15
C VAL A 643 -25.78 22.96 12.01
N GLY A 644 -25.84 21.63 12.06
CA GLY A 644 -25.36 20.75 10.97
C GLY A 644 -26.23 19.50 10.81
N LEU A 645 -26.28 18.98 9.58
CA LEU A 645 -27.04 17.80 9.20
C LEU A 645 -26.16 16.78 8.45
N GLY A 646 -26.59 15.53 8.47
CA GLY A 646 -26.09 14.47 7.60
C GLY A 646 -27.21 13.52 7.18
N GLY A 647 -26.89 12.65 6.22
CA GLY A 647 -27.86 11.71 5.67
C GLY A 647 -27.53 11.33 4.23
N SER A 648 -28.57 11.09 3.44
CA SER A 648 -28.46 10.63 2.05
C SER A 648 -29.54 11.25 1.18
N PHE A 649 -29.24 11.46 -0.11
CA PHE A 649 -30.23 11.83 -1.11
C PHE A 649 -29.97 11.11 -2.43
N VAL A 650 -31.03 10.89 -3.20
CA VAL A 650 -30.96 10.34 -4.54
C VAL A 650 -31.28 11.44 -5.55
N ILE A 651 -30.39 11.66 -6.52
CA ILE A 651 -30.76 12.32 -7.77
C ILE A 651 -31.51 11.27 -8.58
N LYS A 652 -32.83 11.44 -8.73
CA LYS A 652 -33.73 10.47 -9.36
C LYS A 652 -33.83 10.65 -10.88
N GLU A 653 -33.82 11.90 -11.33
CA GLU A 653 -33.89 12.27 -12.74
C GLU A 653 -32.91 13.39 -13.05
N GLY A 654 -32.51 13.51 -14.32
CA GLY A 654 -31.54 14.48 -14.81
C GLY A 654 -30.07 14.03 -14.68
N LYS A 655 -29.18 15.01 -14.64
CA LYS A 655 -27.73 14.84 -14.59
C LYS A 655 -27.06 15.80 -13.61
N VAL A 656 -25.86 15.42 -13.15
CA VAL A 656 -25.02 16.19 -12.24
C VAL A 656 -23.57 16.28 -12.74
N LYS A 657 -23.01 17.50 -12.64
CA LYS A 657 -21.57 17.70 -12.70
C LYS A 657 -20.98 17.08 -11.43
N GLN A 658 -20.03 16.16 -11.62
CA GLN A 658 -19.22 15.59 -10.55
C GLN A 658 -17.73 15.66 -10.87
N HIS A 659 -16.87 15.42 -9.89
CA HIS A 659 -15.46 15.11 -10.14
C HIS A 659 -15.03 13.77 -9.55
N VAL A 660 -13.95 13.22 -10.10
CA VAL A 660 -13.17 12.14 -9.51
C VAL A 660 -11.71 12.58 -9.54
N MET A 661 -11.06 12.59 -8.39
CA MET A 661 -9.62 12.79 -8.30
C MET A 661 -8.90 11.66 -9.04
N PRO A 662 -8.00 11.95 -10.00
CA PRO A 662 -7.04 10.96 -10.48
C PRO A 662 -5.98 10.72 -9.40
N ASP A 663 -4.97 9.91 -9.74
CA ASP A 663 -3.84 9.66 -8.84
C ASP A 663 -3.12 10.95 -8.42
N PHE A 664 -2.53 10.93 -7.22
CA PHE A 664 -1.99 12.11 -6.56
C PHE A 664 -0.95 12.84 -7.43
N SER A 665 -1.12 14.15 -7.61
CA SER A 665 -0.18 14.99 -8.36
C SER A 665 1.25 14.90 -7.83
N ASP A 666 2.21 14.63 -8.72
CA ASP A 666 3.65 14.75 -8.47
C ASP A 666 4.14 16.21 -8.38
N LYS A 667 3.24 17.18 -8.65
CA LYS A 667 3.52 18.62 -8.65
C LYS A 667 2.65 19.35 -7.62
N PRO A 668 3.20 20.35 -6.89
CA PRO A 668 2.42 21.19 -6.00
C PRO A 668 1.22 21.85 -6.71
N LEU A 669 0.01 21.70 -6.16
CA LEU A 669 -1.23 22.36 -6.60
C LEU A 669 -1.52 23.54 -5.67
N ASN A 670 -1.18 24.75 -6.11
CA ASN A 670 -1.04 25.92 -5.24
C ASN A 670 -2.23 26.89 -5.31
N ASN A 671 -3.18 26.65 -6.20
CA ASN A 671 -4.38 27.47 -6.41
C ASN A 671 -5.52 26.66 -7.05
N LEU A 672 -6.71 27.27 -7.08
CA LEU A 672 -7.93 26.64 -7.61
C LEU A 672 -7.87 26.29 -9.10
N GLN A 673 -7.08 27.01 -9.92
CA GLN A 673 -6.93 26.67 -11.34
C GLN A 673 -6.05 25.42 -11.52
N GLU A 674 -4.95 25.32 -10.78
CA GLU A 674 -4.11 24.12 -10.74
C GLU A 674 -4.89 22.90 -10.23
N LEU A 675 -5.70 23.07 -9.18
CA LEU A 675 -6.60 22.04 -8.67
C LEU A 675 -7.63 21.60 -9.72
N ASN A 676 -8.37 22.53 -10.32
CA ASN A 676 -9.40 22.23 -11.31
C ASN A 676 -8.84 21.71 -12.65
N ASN A 677 -7.54 21.91 -12.93
CA ASN A 677 -6.84 21.29 -14.05
C ASN A 677 -6.37 19.86 -13.75
N TRP A 678 -6.34 19.44 -12.47
CA TRP A 678 -5.97 18.09 -12.04
C TRP A 678 -7.21 17.22 -11.73
N LEU A 679 -8.32 17.81 -11.29
CA LEU A 679 -9.59 17.09 -11.10
C LEU A 679 -10.21 16.69 -12.45
N HIS A 680 -10.60 15.41 -12.60
CA HIS A 680 -11.37 14.97 -13.77
C HIS A 680 -12.86 15.21 -13.51
N PHE A 681 -13.49 16.05 -14.33
CA PHE A 681 -14.91 16.39 -14.22
C PHE A 681 -15.77 15.61 -15.21
N TYR A 682 -16.95 15.17 -14.75
CA TYR A 682 -17.90 14.33 -15.50
C TYR A 682 -19.32 14.90 -15.42
N ASP A 683 -20.15 14.56 -16.41
CA ASP A 683 -21.58 14.89 -16.51
C ASP A 683 -22.42 13.61 -16.33
N MET A 684 -22.49 13.16 -15.07
CA MET A 684 -23.04 11.87 -14.66
C MET A 684 -24.57 11.90 -14.59
N THR A 685 -25.20 10.75 -14.84
CA THR A 685 -26.64 10.63 -15.06
C THR A 685 -27.33 9.94 -13.89
N ALA A 686 -28.56 10.35 -13.57
CA ALA A 686 -29.39 9.68 -12.58
C ALA A 686 -29.76 8.23 -13.01
N PRO A 687 -30.02 7.30 -12.06
CA PRO A 687 -30.10 7.50 -10.62
C PRO A 687 -28.73 7.47 -9.90
N LEU A 688 -28.50 8.42 -9.01
CA LEU A 688 -27.26 8.54 -8.21
C LEU A 688 -27.60 8.72 -6.73
N ILE A 689 -27.05 7.85 -5.87
CA ILE A 689 -27.22 7.85 -4.42
C ILE A 689 -26.05 8.61 -3.79
N ALA A 690 -26.33 9.76 -3.18
CA ALA A 690 -25.37 10.60 -2.48
C ALA A 690 -25.39 10.38 -0.97
N VAL A 691 -24.21 10.44 -0.34
CA VAL A 691 -23.99 10.36 1.12
C VAL A 691 -23.04 11.47 1.56
N GLY A 692 -23.30 12.10 2.71
CA GLY A 692 -22.56 13.29 3.10
C GLY A 692 -23.12 14.06 4.28
N THR A 693 -22.55 15.26 4.48
CA THR A 693 -22.90 16.21 5.55
C THR A 693 -22.86 17.65 5.06
N PHE A 694 -23.59 18.53 5.73
CA PHE A 694 -23.49 19.98 5.57
C PHE A 694 -23.73 20.70 6.88
N ILE A 695 -23.08 21.86 7.06
CA ILE A 695 -23.07 22.60 8.32
C ILE A 695 -23.12 24.11 8.05
N SER A 696 -23.87 24.82 8.88
CA SER A 696 -24.22 26.24 8.74
C SER A 696 -23.05 27.22 8.60
N ALA A 697 -21.87 26.94 9.15
CA ALA A 697 -20.75 27.87 9.11
C ALA A 697 -19.39 27.17 9.11
N GLU A 698 -18.41 27.83 8.48
CA GLU A 698 -17.00 27.61 8.78
C GLU A 698 -16.67 28.26 10.13
N THR A 699 -15.81 27.62 10.92
CA THR A 699 -15.53 27.99 12.32
C THR A 699 -14.03 27.91 12.63
N ASP A 700 -13.65 28.07 13.90
CA ASP A 700 -12.28 27.86 14.41
C ASP A 700 -11.71 26.45 14.12
N LEU A 701 -12.55 25.52 13.67
CA LEU A 701 -12.21 24.12 13.40
C LEU A 701 -11.83 23.83 11.94
N ASP A 702 -11.79 24.82 11.04
CA ASP A 702 -11.47 24.64 9.61
C ASP A 702 -12.35 23.54 8.96
N LEU A 703 -13.66 23.73 9.06
CA LEU A 703 -14.68 22.76 8.61
C LEU A 703 -14.89 22.84 7.10
N ARG A 704 -15.31 21.72 6.49
CA ARG A 704 -15.89 21.74 5.14
C ARG A 704 -17.42 21.89 5.26
N VAL A 705 -17.95 23.04 4.82
CA VAL A 705 -19.35 23.44 5.07
C VAL A 705 -20.40 22.60 4.34
N GLN A 706 -20.01 21.94 3.24
CA GLN A 706 -20.80 20.92 2.56
C GLN A 706 -19.85 19.89 1.95
N HIS A 707 -20.20 18.60 2.02
CA HIS A 707 -19.43 17.55 1.38
C HIS A 707 -20.32 16.32 1.12
N PHE A 708 -20.60 16.04 -0.15
CA PHE A 708 -21.39 14.88 -0.60
C PHE A 708 -20.71 14.18 -1.77
N HIS A 709 -20.56 12.87 -1.66
CA HIS A 709 -20.14 12.00 -2.76
C HIS A 709 -21.29 11.06 -3.13
N SER A 710 -21.39 10.66 -4.40
CA SER A 710 -22.45 9.77 -4.88
C SER A 710 -21.94 8.53 -5.61
N PHE A 711 -22.79 7.51 -5.68
CA PHE A 711 -22.56 6.24 -6.38
C PHE A 711 -23.84 5.78 -7.09
N SER A 712 -23.73 4.92 -8.10
CA SER A 712 -24.89 4.32 -8.76
C SER A 712 -24.74 2.82 -9.01
N HIS A 713 -25.87 2.17 -9.32
CA HIS A 713 -25.91 0.79 -9.78
C HIS A 713 -25.54 0.62 -11.27
N HIS A 714 -25.17 1.71 -11.95
CA HIS A 714 -24.69 1.71 -13.35
C HIS A 714 -23.22 2.14 -13.50
N GLY A 715 -22.47 2.27 -12.41
CA GLY A 715 -21.01 2.45 -12.42
C GLY A 715 -20.50 3.89 -12.42
N GLU A 716 -21.39 4.88 -12.23
CA GLU A 716 -21.01 6.28 -12.09
C GLU A 716 -20.99 6.70 -10.61
N GLY A 717 -20.07 7.58 -10.24
CA GLY A 717 -19.96 8.11 -8.88
C GLY A 717 -18.74 8.99 -8.68
N GLY A 718 -18.75 9.80 -7.63
CA GLY A 718 -17.70 10.78 -7.35
C GLY A 718 -18.21 11.92 -6.47
N HIS A 719 -17.53 13.06 -6.52
CA HIS A 719 -17.85 14.25 -5.75
C HIS A 719 -18.92 15.12 -6.43
N TYR A 720 -20.04 15.39 -5.76
CA TYR A 720 -21.17 16.17 -6.29
C TYR A 720 -20.85 17.68 -6.33
N HIS A 721 -21.11 18.35 -7.46
CA HIS A 721 -21.10 19.82 -7.54
C HIS A 721 -22.50 20.44 -7.68
N ILE A 722 -23.19 20.14 -8.78
CA ILE A 722 -24.47 20.77 -9.16
C ILE A 722 -25.13 19.98 -10.30
N ASP A 723 -26.44 20.05 -10.43
CA ASP A 723 -27.13 19.53 -11.63
C ASP A 723 -26.83 20.33 -12.90
N THR A 724 -26.68 19.61 -14.01
CA THR A 724 -26.45 20.15 -15.36
C THR A 724 -27.73 20.22 -16.19
N THR A 725 -28.80 19.56 -15.75
CA THR A 725 -30.14 19.57 -16.37
C THR A 725 -31.18 20.20 -15.42
N PRO A 726 -31.10 21.52 -15.15
CA PRO A 726 -31.98 22.18 -14.17
C PRO A 726 -33.47 21.97 -14.44
N ASP A 727 -33.89 21.95 -15.71
CA ASP A 727 -35.30 21.80 -16.10
C ASP A 727 -35.92 20.43 -15.79
N THR A 728 -35.09 19.38 -15.58
CA THR A 728 -35.55 17.99 -15.43
C THR A 728 -34.95 17.29 -14.20
N VAL A 729 -34.25 18.01 -13.31
CA VAL A 729 -33.66 17.38 -12.13
C VAL A 729 -34.72 17.10 -11.07
N GLU A 730 -34.66 15.90 -10.47
CA GLU A 730 -35.45 15.52 -9.29
C GLU A 730 -34.52 15.00 -8.18
N TYR A 731 -34.64 15.57 -6.98
CA TYR A 731 -33.88 15.19 -5.80
C TYR A 731 -34.82 14.69 -4.69
N LEU A 732 -34.54 13.53 -4.10
CA LEU A 732 -35.22 13.02 -2.91
C LEU A 732 -34.20 12.70 -1.81
N GLY A 733 -34.23 13.43 -0.69
CA GLY A 733 -33.30 13.30 0.41
C GLY A 733 -33.97 13.02 1.77
N TYR A 734 -33.23 12.30 2.61
CA TYR A 734 -33.55 12.10 4.02
C TYR A 734 -32.34 12.52 4.86
N PHE A 735 -32.57 13.46 5.77
CA PHE A 735 -31.54 14.06 6.60
C PHE A 735 -31.93 14.06 8.08
N ASN A 736 -30.93 14.09 8.95
CA ASN A 736 -31.11 14.27 10.38
C ASN A 736 -30.04 15.21 10.96
N LEU A 737 -30.33 15.81 12.12
CA LEU A 737 -29.47 16.78 12.78
C LEU A 737 -28.31 16.08 13.52
N GLY A 738 -27.10 16.64 13.44
CA GLY A 738 -26.01 16.23 14.33
C GLY A 738 -26.20 16.85 15.72
N GLU A 739 -26.08 16.06 16.79
CA GLU A 739 -26.08 16.55 18.17
C GLU A 739 -24.68 17.01 18.60
N THR A 740 -23.67 16.25 18.17
CA THR A 740 -22.24 16.49 18.43
C THR A 740 -21.49 16.63 17.10
N LEU A 741 -20.49 17.51 17.08
CA LEU A 741 -19.43 17.58 16.08
C LEU A 741 -18.08 17.16 16.69
N TYR A 742 -17.34 16.30 16.00
CA TYR A 742 -15.92 16.07 16.26
C TYR A 742 -15.07 16.55 15.07
N LYS A 743 -14.07 17.41 15.33
CA LYS A 743 -12.97 17.65 14.38
C LYS A 743 -11.78 16.78 14.79
N VAL A 744 -11.29 15.96 13.86
CA VAL A 744 -10.21 14.98 14.06
C VAL A 744 -9.03 15.36 13.17
N ASP A 745 -7.83 15.43 13.73
CA ASP A 745 -6.58 15.76 13.01
C ASP A 745 -6.66 17.09 12.22
N GLN A 746 -7.16 18.15 12.85
CA GLN A 746 -7.26 19.48 12.24
C GLN A 746 -5.89 19.92 11.68
N PRO A 747 -5.79 20.26 10.37
CA PRO A 747 -4.55 20.77 9.79
C PRO A 747 -4.08 22.07 10.45
N THR A 748 -2.76 22.28 10.51
CA THR A 748 -2.16 23.47 11.13
C THR A 748 -2.25 24.73 10.27
N VAL A 749 -2.68 24.60 9.02
CA VAL A 749 -2.85 25.70 8.07
C VAL A 749 -4.16 25.46 7.33
N ALA A 750 -5.13 26.38 7.47
CA ALA A 750 -6.36 26.36 6.69
C ALA A 750 -6.09 26.78 5.24
N LEU A 751 -6.72 26.12 4.27
CA LEU A 751 -6.68 26.50 2.86
C LEU A 751 -7.97 27.21 2.45
N GLN A 752 -7.82 28.25 1.62
CA GLN A 752 -8.91 29.08 1.10
C GLN A 752 -9.42 28.59 -0.28
N PHE A 753 -9.05 27.36 -0.69
CA PHE A 753 -9.49 26.73 -1.93
C PHE A 753 -9.50 25.20 -1.78
N GLY A 754 -10.23 24.50 -2.65
CA GLY A 754 -10.38 23.04 -2.57
C GLY A 754 -11.36 22.59 -1.47
N LYS A 755 -12.27 23.48 -1.07
CA LYS A 755 -13.45 23.17 -0.23
C LYS A 755 -14.74 23.08 -1.05
N ASP A 756 -14.72 23.67 -2.25
CA ASP A 756 -15.75 23.70 -3.30
C ASP A 756 -16.40 22.34 -3.58
#